data_AF-A0A1T4V552-F1
#
_entry.id   AF-A0A1T4V552-F1
#
_cell.length_a   1.000
_cell.length_b   1.000
_cell.length_c   1.000
_cell.angle_alpha   90.00
_cell.angle_beta   90.00
_cell.angle_gamma   90.00
#
_symmetry.space_group_name_H-M   'P 1'
#
loop_
_entity.id
_entity.type
_entity.pdbx_description
1 polymer ?
#
loop_
_entity_poly.entity_id
_entity_poly.type
_entity_poly.pdbx_seq_one_letter_code
_entity_poly.pdbx_strand_id
1 'polypeptide(L)'
;MRKSLKKPLSMILSAAMVFTSYNYNPIDVNAAEINGKVEVKSYADLKNVQKELDSFVTKNASNLKNCTFTIDIKNDIVGNDLDWIGIKVGHKNAKTQYSEIKTMDMKVVVNGNGHTISKLSNKNQEKFERDIYYYSLSGTDQSTGVGLFGDVYASLEASNITFANLDLKTRTSNSSDTNIHDQVQTDWNAASLAGSVVGNFKASNITIKDSALEGIGTSGALCGAYYTGNDTSKTIELKNIKVENTKVSASTQTGGIIGALSIRDEGKRGKIENCTVDKYSKIDGSAILQNKLSNAKKIFVTEYKHGEMSGSGEGFAGMKVGGIVGAASKVDIINCLNNGAVDALKPNSAFTGGIVGFGTDVTIKGCANTGNVNGNICVGGIAGELFGDSKILDSKNSGKIKATEQVAGGIIGEISREVEVKDVVNTGSVDAKSYVGGITGVNSGTLTNADNSGNITGADVVGGNVGYNRKNGKCDGLSNEGDVVGKDNVGGNIGLNEGEAKNLGNNNGKVTGNDNVGGNIGQNDKTGVADTLLNTGDVTGHDNVGGNVGDNKGKVTNVVNSGKVDGNEGVGGNVGNNEREASVSTAVNTGEAKGNKDVDKNIGKNDGYSHDLDNYPSTDDGAVIIGPKDPNYPDLPEYDNTLLGMKFRVSPKGKGALIFKSMQNGEITLLISPVYGYKFDNWKADGTTPAMSKNISESFKIKKGAVVEAHLSEAKKGDTLVPALDESAKTPSPDLNKVTFYEGLTLAVTPAKAGRIDLVSKDNNNLSITAVPQLNAKFVEWQISGKVSLAKGSSKDSQTATFVYKKGDKATITAVFKFGTAPAVGKKVKDRKYFYRVTKAGSFDGSIVGELQVIGLRRKSLTQIKIAAKGTIDGINYRVTSIGANAFKGNKKVTSVYVSRYVTKIGNKAFANMKKLKKVTLGSGLKKIGSNVFAKDKKLKNVVIKSKKLKKIGKKAFATGKKITFKLPKSKKNKYKKLLIKAKTRSFRVK
;
A
#
# COMPACT_ATOMS: atom_id res chain seq x y z
N MET A 1 -34.58 23.61 72.79
CA MET A 1 -34.19 22.44 71.97
C MET A 1 -33.02 21.74 72.67
N ARG A 2 -33.29 20.65 73.41
CA ARG A 2 -32.96 19.25 73.04
C ARG A 2 -31.45 18.95 72.83
N LYS A 3 -30.81 18.50 73.93
CA LYS A 3 -29.66 17.57 74.08
C LYS A 3 -28.57 17.60 72.98
N SER A 4 -27.40 18.22 73.17
CA SER A 4 -26.29 17.91 74.11
C SER A 4 -25.37 16.74 73.69
N LEU A 5 -24.07 17.06 73.58
CA LEU A 5 -22.91 16.16 73.43
C LEU A 5 -23.00 14.82 74.20
N LYS A 6 -22.78 13.67 73.53
CA LYS A 6 -22.11 12.45 74.08
C LYS A 6 -21.94 11.32 73.04
N LYS A 7 -20.67 10.91 72.80
CA LYS A 7 -20.22 9.72 72.02
C LYS A 7 -20.60 9.75 70.51
N PRO A 8 -19.86 9.06 69.60
CA PRO A 8 -19.63 7.60 69.61
C PRO A 8 -18.17 7.16 69.85
N LEU A 9 -17.68 7.24 71.10
CA LEU A 9 -16.42 6.57 71.52
C LEU A 9 -16.58 5.03 71.67
N SER A 10 -17.38 4.42 70.79
CA SER A 10 -17.74 3.00 70.79
C SER A 10 -17.77 2.39 69.38
N MET A 11 -17.71 3.20 68.32
CA MET A 11 -17.55 2.70 66.94
C MET A 11 -16.08 2.56 66.51
N ILE A 12 -15.14 3.16 67.25
CA ILE A 12 -13.70 3.02 67.01
C ILE A 12 -13.18 1.66 67.49
N LEU A 13 -13.83 1.01 68.47
CA LEU A 13 -13.37 -0.26 69.03
C LEU A 13 -13.70 -1.48 68.17
N SER A 14 -14.65 -1.37 67.23
CA SER A 14 -14.96 -2.44 66.25
C SER A 14 -14.00 -2.47 65.06
N ALA A 15 -13.21 -1.42 64.85
CA ALA A 15 -12.20 -1.35 63.79
C ALA A 15 -10.80 -1.83 64.24
N ALA A 16 -10.62 -2.14 65.53
CA ALA A 16 -9.32 -2.41 66.15
C ALA A 16 -8.96 -3.91 66.29
N MET A 17 -9.85 -4.85 65.93
CA MET A 17 -9.67 -6.29 66.16
C MET A 17 -9.92 -7.19 64.93
N VAL A 18 -9.50 -6.75 63.74
CA VAL A 18 -9.17 -7.65 62.61
C VAL A 18 -7.81 -7.27 61.98
N PHE A 19 -6.84 -6.89 62.81
CA PHE A 19 -5.47 -6.52 62.39
C PHE A 19 -4.40 -7.54 62.85
N THR A 20 -4.72 -8.83 62.70
CA THR A 20 -3.81 -9.99 62.87
C THR A 20 -4.42 -11.19 62.12
N SER A 21 -4.38 -11.25 60.79
CA SER A 21 -3.34 -12.08 60.15
C SER A 21 -3.05 -11.73 58.67
N TYR A 22 -3.60 -10.64 58.13
CA TYR A 22 -3.23 -10.17 56.79
C TYR A 22 -1.84 -9.53 56.79
N ASN A 23 -0.80 -10.35 56.55
CA ASN A 23 0.54 -9.89 56.21
C ASN A 23 0.56 -9.23 54.83
N TYR A 24 0.05 -8.00 54.76
CA TYR A 24 0.34 -7.07 53.69
C TYR A 24 1.81 -6.60 53.84
N ASN A 25 2.74 -7.47 53.45
CA ASN A 25 4.14 -7.07 53.32
C ASN A 25 4.21 -5.88 52.36
N PRO A 26 4.97 -4.81 52.68
CA PRO A 26 5.22 -3.73 51.73
C PRO A 26 5.88 -4.30 50.48
N ILE A 27 5.59 -3.69 49.32
CA ILE A 27 6.03 -4.18 48.01
C ILE A 27 7.57 -4.25 47.95
N ASP A 28 8.14 -5.45 48.13
CA ASP A 28 9.57 -5.66 47.96
C ASP A 28 9.92 -5.62 46.47
N VAL A 29 10.32 -4.44 46.02
CA VAL A 29 10.85 -4.16 44.68
C VAL A 29 12.18 -4.86 44.36
N ASN A 30 12.71 -5.68 45.28
CA ASN A 30 13.89 -6.54 45.09
C ASN A 30 13.59 -8.05 45.17
N ALA A 31 12.31 -8.46 45.23
CA ALA A 31 11.93 -9.87 45.24
C ALA A 31 12.57 -10.62 44.04
N ALA A 32 13.35 -11.67 44.34
CA ALA A 32 14.13 -12.39 43.33
C ALA A 32 13.24 -13.18 42.36
N GLU A 33 13.61 -13.20 41.07
CA GLU A 33 12.86 -13.95 40.04
C GLU A 33 12.95 -15.46 40.29
N ILE A 34 11.82 -16.07 40.65
CA ILE A 34 11.71 -17.50 40.93
C ILE A 34 11.67 -18.24 39.59
N ASN A 35 12.77 -18.90 39.26
CA ASN A 35 12.95 -19.57 37.97
C ASN A 35 12.75 -21.09 38.10
N GLY A 36 11.70 -21.60 37.44
CA GLY A 36 11.50 -23.03 37.19
C GLY A 36 12.00 -23.42 35.80
N LYS A 37 12.48 -24.66 35.62
CA LYS A 37 12.95 -25.15 34.32
C LYS A 37 12.70 -26.65 34.13
N VAL A 38 12.20 -27.02 32.96
CA VAL A 38 12.20 -28.39 32.44
C VAL A 38 12.98 -28.46 31.12
N GLU A 39 13.78 -29.52 30.92
CA GLU A 39 14.44 -29.80 29.65
C GLU A 39 13.73 -30.93 28.92
N VAL A 40 13.36 -30.70 27.66
CA VAL A 40 12.65 -31.70 26.84
C VAL A 40 13.62 -32.31 25.83
N LYS A 41 13.94 -33.59 26.01
CA LYS A 41 14.87 -34.38 25.17
C LYS A 41 14.14 -35.49 24.39
N SER A 42 12.92 -35.81 24.81
CA SER A 42 12.07 -36.88 24.29
C SER A 42 10.58 -36.50 24.40
N TYR A 43 9.70 -37.29 23.76
CA TYR A 43 8.25 -37.15 23.92
C TYR A 43 7.75 -37.53 25.31
N ALA A 44 8.49 -38.38 26.05
CA ALA A 44 8.18 -38.69 27.45
C ALA A 44 8.38 -37.45 28.34
N ASP A 45 9.49 -36.72 28.15
CA ASP A 45 9.72 -35.44 28.85
C ASP A 45 8.63 -34.42 28.52
N LEU A 46 8.19 -34.36 27.24
CA LEU A 46 7.13 -33.45 26.81
C LEU A 46 5.80 -33.72 27.53
N LYS A 47 5.43 -35.00 27.73
CA LYS A 47 4.26 -35.38 28.54
C LYS A 47 4.44 -35.05 30.03
N ASN A 48 5.66 -35.13 30.56
CA ASN A 48 5.95 -34.78 31.95
C ASN A 48 5.91 -33.26 32.24
N VAL A 49 5.99 -32.38 31.22
CA VAL A 49 5.97 -30.91 31.40
C VAL A 49 4.77 -30.43 32.23
N GLN A 50 3.58 -31.02 32.07
CA GLN A 50 2.42 -30.63 32.88
C GLN A 50 2.63 -30.89 34.38
N LYS A 51 3.22 -32.03 34.73
CA LYS A 51 3.48 -32.41 36.14
C LYS A 51 4.51 -31.49 36.78
N GLU A 52 5.57 -31.13 36.06
CA GLU A 52 6.58 -30.18 36.50
C GLU A 52 6.01 -28.75 36.65
N LEU A 53 5.17 -28.31 35.70
CA LEU A 53 4.48 -27.02 35.76
C LEU A 53 3.52 -26.96 36.95
N ASP A 54 2.68 -27.99 37.15
CA ASP A 54 1.75 -28.09 38.27
C ASP A 54 2.46 -28.08 39.63
N SER A 55 3.58 -28.82 39.74
CA SER A 55 4.40 -28.84 40.95
C SER A 55 5.02 -27.47 41.23
N PHE A 56 5.56 -26.81 40.20
CA PHE A 56 6.12 -25.47 40.31
C PHE A 56 5.07 -24.41 40.68
N VAL A 57 3.86 -24.46 40.10
CA VAL A 57 2.76 -23.56 40.45
C VAL A 57 2.29 -23.79 41.88
N THR A 58 2.08 -25.04 42.29
CA THR A 58 1.69 -25.38 43.67
C THR A 58 2.72 -24.91 44.68
N LYS A 59 4.01 -25.12 44.41
CA LYS A 59 5.11 -24.72 45.32
C LYS A 59 5.25 -23.21 45.49
N ASN A 60 4.85 -22.41 44.49
CA ASN A 60 5.08 -20.96 44.46
C ASN A 60 3.77 -20.14 44.42
N ALA A 61 2.64 -20.74 44.81
CA ALA A 61 1.29 -20.16 44.65
C ALA A 61 1.13 -18.75 45.26
N SER A 62 1.86 -18.43 46.33
CA SER A 62 1.85 -17.13 47.01
C SER A 62 2.70 -16.04 46.34
N ASN A 63 3.55 -16.38 45.36
CA ASN A 63 4.48 -15.44 44.71
C ASN A 63 4.56 -15.63 43.17
N LEU A 64 3.47 -16.09 42.53
CA LEU A 64 3.41 -16.34 41.09
C LEU A 64 3.82 -15.13 40.23
N LYS A 65 3.64 -13.91 40.74
CA LYS A 65 4.01 -12.65 40.08
C LYS A 65 5.50 -12.48 39.76
N ASN A 66 6.35 -13.17 40.50
CA ASN A 66 7.80 -13.17 40.27
C ASN A 66 8.29 -14.51 39.67
N CYS A 67 7.38 -15.35 39.17
CA CYS A 67 7.70 -16.70 38.70
C CYS A 67 7.83 -16.79 37.16
N THR A 68 8.98 -17.28 36.69
CA THR A 68 9.23 -17.67 35.30
C THR A 68 9.44 -19.19 35.21
N PHE A 69 8.60 -19.91 34.46
CA PHE A 69 8.77 -21.33 34.16
C PHE A 69 9.26 -21.52 32.72
N THR A 70 10.41 -22.19 32.54
CA THR A 70 11.06 -22.35 31.24
C THR A 70 11.00 -23.79 30.73
N ILE A 71 10.39 -23.98 29.56
CA ILE A 71 10.43 -25.22 28.77
C ILE A 71 11.56 -25.07 27.74
N ASP A 72 12.60 -25.89 27.87
CA ASP A 72 13.84 -25.78 27.09
C ASP A 72 14.05 -27.04 26.23
N ILE A 73 13.71 -26.96 24.93
CA ILE A 73 13.76 -28.09 23.99
C ILE A 73 15.22 -28.35 23.58
N LYS A 74 15.68 -29.60 23.69
CA LYS A 74 17.08 -30.00 23.48
C LYS A 74 17.33 -30.91 22.29
N ASN A 75 16.29 -31.56 21.79
CA ASN A 75 16.31 -32.47 20.65
C ASN A 75 15.08 -32.17 19.77
N ASP A 76 15.09 -32.68 18.55
CA ASP A 76 13.84 -32.79 17.78
C ASP A 76 12.93 -33.86 18.43
N ILE A 77 11.65 -33.54 18.58
CA ILE A 77 10.67 -34.37 19.28
C ILE A 77 9.66 -34.91 18.27
N VAL A 78 9.40 -36.21 18.35
CA VAL A 78 8.40 -36.92 17.54
C VAL A 78 7.40 -37.56 18.49
N GLY A 79 6.13 -37.16 18.37
CA GLY A 79 5.02 -37.75 19.11
C GLY A 79 4.55 -39.08 18.53
N ASN A 80 3.56 -39.68 19.18
CA ASN A 80 3.04 -41.00 18.85
C ASN A 80 1.65 -40.97 18.18
N ASP A 81 1.24 -39.84 17.61
CA ASP A 81 -0.01 -39.62 16.87
C ASP A 81 -1.34 -39.91 17.61
N LEU A 82 -1.34 -40.42 18.85
CA LEU A 82 -2.54 -40.96 19.52
C LEU A 82 -2.88 -40.38 20.92
N ASP A 83 -1.90 -39.89 21.70
CA ASP A 83 -2.08 -39.60 23.14
C ASP A 83 -1.91 -38.12 23.57
N TRP A 84 -1.86 -37.14 22.66
CA TRP A 84 -1.49 -35.77 23.03
C TRP A 84 -2.69 -34.91 23.51
N ILE A 85 -2.64 -34.49 24.78
CA ILE A 85 -3.72 -33.74 25.49
C ILE A 85 -3.42 -32.23 25.61
N GLY A 86 -2.19 -31.80 25.36
CA GLY A 86 -1.77 -30.40 25.53
C GLY A 86 -1.31 -30.05 26.94
N ILE A 87 -0.47 -29.00 27.04
CA ILE A 87 -0.05 -28.39 28.30
C ILE A 87 -1.09 -27.31 28.67
N LYS A 88 -1.88 -27.54 29.71
CA LYS A 88 -2.84 -26.56 30.27
C LYS A 88 -2.08 -25.59 31.17
N VAL A 89 -2.16 -24.29 30.88
CA VAL A 89 -1.41 -23.26 31.62
C VAL A 89 -2.35 -22.39 32.44
N GLY A 90 -2.42 -22.69 33.75
CA GLY A 90 -3.03 -21.82 34.77
C GLY A 90 -4.45 -22.16 35.23
N HIS A 91 -5.01 -23.31 34.84
CA HIS A 91 -6.41 -23.67 35.12
C HIS A 91 -6.54 -24.76 36.21
N LYS A 92 -6.62 -24.37 37.50
CA LYS A 92 -6.85 -25.34 38.60
C LYS A 92 -7.82 -24.94 39.73
N ASN A 93 -8.09 -23.65 39.97
CA ASN A 93 -8.89 -23.18 41.13
C ASN A 93 -10.10 -22.27 40.80
N ALA A 94 -10.46 -22.06 39.53
CA ALA A 94 -11.61 -21.21 39.18
C ALA A 94 -12.92 -21.99 39.38
N LYS A 95 -13.69 -21.64 40.43
CA LYS A 95 -15.02 -22.22 40.74
C LYS A 95 -16.10 -21.14 40.84
N THR A 96 -15.92 -20.05 40.09
CA THR A 96 -16.67 -18.78 40.18
C THR A 96 -17.11 -18.33 38.80
N GLN A 97 -18.29 -17.71 38.72
CA GLN A 97 -18.90 -17.22 37.49
C GLN A 97 -18.04 -16.17 36.76
N TYR A 98 -18.41 -15.92 35.49
CA TYR A 98 -17.71 -15.19 34.42
C TYR A 98 -17.10 -13.79 34.72
N SER A 99 -17.28 -13.18 35.90
CA SER A 99 -16.85 -11.81 36.18
C SER A 99 -15.34 -11.62 36.38
N GLU A 100 -14.59 -12.66 36.77
CA GLU A 100 -13.16 -12.56 37.08
C GLU A 100 -12.32 -13.75 36.54
N ILE A 101 -12.02 -13.77 35.24
CA ILE A 101 -10.93 -14.61 34.70
C ILE A 101 -9.58 -14.04 35.15
N LYS A 102 -9.19 -14.36 36.38
CA LYS A 102 -7.90 -13.98 36.97
C LYS A 102 -6.78 -14.80 36.34
N THR A 103 -6.06 -14.18 35.39
CA THR A 103 -4.79 -14.72 34.89
C THR A 103 -3.81 -14.91 36.04
N MET A 104 -3.04 -16.00 36.02
CA MET A 104 -1.87 -16.11 36.87
C MET A 104 -0.83 -15.09 36.44
N ASP A 105 -0.33 -14.27 37.37
CA ASP A 105 0.71 -13.25 37.14
C ASP A 105 2.10 -13.86 36.76
N MET A 106 2.17 -15.17 36.49
CA MET A 106 3.39 -15.88 36.10
C MET A 106 3.71 -15.78 34.61
N LYS A 107 4.94 -16.17 34.28
CA LYS A 107 5.46 -16.24 32.91
C LYS A 107 5.85 -17.67 32.53
N VAL A 108 5.42 -18.13 31.36
CA VAL A 108 5.92 -19.35 30.71
C VAL A 108 6.80 -18.98 29.52
N VAL A 109 7.98 -19.58 29.43
CA VAL A 109 8.96 -19.35 28.37
C VAL A 109 9.25 -20.66 27.63
N VAL A 110 9.08 -20.67 26.31
CA VAL A 110 9.32 -21.84 25.45
C VAL A 110 10.51 -21.56 24.53
N ASN A 111 11.64 -22.19 24.81
CA ASN A 111 12.86 -22.09 24.02
C ASN A 111 13.01 -23.33 23.14
N GLY A 112 12.69 -23.22 21.85
CA GLY A 112 12.87 -24.32 20.91
C GLY A 112 14.32 -24.54 20.45
N ASN A 113 15.19 -23.55 20.63
CA ASN A 113 16.61 -23.57 20.23
C ASN A 113 16.92 -23.86 18.74
N GLY A 114 15.89 -23.96 17.88
CA GLY A 114 15.99 -24.37 16.48
C GLY A 114 15.37 -25.75 16.18
N HIS A 115 14.93 -26.49 17.21
CA HIS A 115 14.38 -27.84 17.09
C HIS A 115 12.94 -27.87 16.55
N THR A 116 12.55 -29.07 16.12
CA THR A 116 11.21 -29.41 15.64
C THR A 116 10.46 -30.25 16.67
N ILE A 117 9.18 -29.93 16.92
CA ILE A 117 8.22 -30.85 17.54
C ILE A 117 7.24 -31.30 16.47
N SER A 118 6.96 -32.60 16.39
CA SER A 118 6.18 -33.18 15.29
C SER A 118 5.34 -34.38 15.68
N LYS A 119 4.40 -34.78 14.82
CA LYS A 119 3.51 -35.94 15.03
C LYS A 119 2.69 -35.83 16.32
N LEU A 120 2.04 -34.67 16.49
CA LEU A 120 1.06 -34.44 17.54
C LEU A 120 -0.33 -34.50 16.92
N SER A 121 -1.15 -35.43 17.42
CA SER A 121 -2.53 -35.63 17.00
C SER A 121 -3.37 -36.02 18.21
N ASN A 122 -4.65 -35.64 18.19
CA ASN A 122 -5.63 -35.90 19.24
C ASN A 122 -6.78 -36.82 18.78
N LYS A 123 -6.52 -37.72 17.81
CA LYS A 123 -7.53 -38.57 17.15
C LYS A 123 -8.37 -39.45 18.09
N ASN A 124 -7.77 -39.99 19.16
CA ASN A 124 -8.42 -40.89 20.12
C ASN A 124 -9.18 -40.13 21.23
N GLN A 125 -10.11 -39.25 20.83
CA GLN A 125 -10.68 -38.22 21.71
C GLN A 125 -11.75 -38.72 22.70
N GLU A 126 -12.24 -39.97 22.58
CA GLU A 126 -13.29 -40.53 23.45
C GLU A 126 -12.94 -40.49 24.95
N LYS A 127 -11.64 -40.60 25.28
CA LYS A 127 -11.16 -40.50 26.67
C LYS A 127 -11.12 -39.06 27.18
N PHE A 128 -10.90 -38.09 26.30
CA PHE A 128 -10.81 -36.65 26.60
C PHE A 128 -12.19 -36.02 26.81
N GLU A 129 -13.21 -36.45 26.05
CA GLU A 129 -14.59 -35.96 26.21
C GLU A 129 -15.23 -36.41 27.55
N ARG A 130 -14.93 -37.63 28.03
CA ARG A 130 -15.36 -38.10 29.37
C ARG A 130 -14.83 -37.22 30.50
N ASP A 131 -13.54 -36.88 30.47
CA ASP A 131 -12.92 -36.04 31.50
C ASP A 131 -13.47 -34.60 31.49
N ILE A 132 -13.91 -34.08 30.32
CA ILE A 132 -14.55 -32.75 30.24
C ILE A 132 -15.98 -32.79 30.79
N TYR A 133 -16.78 -33.81 30.44
CA TYR A 133 -18.16 -33.94 30.94
C TYR A 133 -18.25 -33.99 32.47
N TYR A 134 -17.28 -34.61 33.14
CA TYR A 134 -17.24 -34.65 34.61
C TYR A 134 -16.96 -33.28 35.27
N TYR A 135 -16.43 -32.29 34.54
CA TYR A 135 -16.25 -30.93 35.03
C TYR A 135 -17.34 -29.94 34.57
N SER A 136 -18.09 -30.24 33.49
CA SER A 136 -19.17 -29.37 32.99
C SER A 136 -20.47 -29.45 33.81
N LEU A 137 -20.67 -30.53 34.59
CA LEU A 137 -21.81 -30.74 35.51
C LEU A 137 -21.97 -29.67 36.61
N SER A 138 -21.08 -28.68 36.68
CA SER A 138 -21.17 -27.52 37.58
C SER A 138 -21.75 -26.25 36.94
N GLY A 139 -22.27 -26.32 35.70
CA GLY A 139 -23.02 -25.22 35.07
C GLY A 139 -22.17 -23.97 34.79
N THR A 140 -20.91 -24.18 34.40
CA THR A 140 -19.99 -23.10 34.00
C THR A 140 -19.24 -23.53 32.76
N ASP A 141 -19.39 -22.75 31.69
CA ASP A 141 -18.89 -23.08 30.36
C ASP A 141 -17.35 -23.09 30.31
N GLN A 142 -16.79 -24.05 29.55
CA GLN A 142 -15.35 -24.18 29.38
C GLN A 142 -14.97 -24.04 27.91
N SER A 143 -14.09 -23.08 27.61
CA SER A 143 -13.34 -23.10 26.35
C SER A 143 -12.45 -24.34 26.30
N THR A 144 -12.32 -24.95 25.12
CA THR A 144 -11.42 -26.09 24.92
C THR A 144 -10.54 -25.89 23.70
N GLY A 145 -9.43 -25.16 23.89
CA GLY A 145 -8.33 -25.13 22.94
C GLY A 145 -7.57 -26.48 22.89
N VAL A 146 -7.51 -27.11 21.71
CA VAL A 146 -6.70 -28.32 21.46
C VAL A 146 -5.40 -27.92 20.75
N GLY A 147 -4.26 -28.21 21.40
CA GLY A 147 -2.96 -27.66 21.03
C GLY A 147 -1.76 -28.28 21.72
N LEU A 148 -0.57 -27.75 21.44
CA LEU A 148 0.62 -28.05 22.26
C LEU A 148 0.49 -27.40 23.63
N PHE A 149 0.01 -26.16 23.63
CA PHE A 149 -0.53 -25.47 24.79
C PHE A 149 -2.05 -25.46 24.61
N GLY A 150 -2.80 -25.76 25.68
CA GLY A 150 -4.26 -25.62 25.66
C GLY A 150 -4.65 -24.15 25.74
N ASP A 151 -5.64 -23.84 26.56
CA ASP A 151 -5.87 -22.46 26.98
C ASP A 151 -4.78 -22.00 27.99
N VAL A 152 -4.38 -20.73 27.86
CA VAL A 152 -3.19 -20.14 28.47
C VAL A 152 -3.57 -18.88 29.25
N TYR A 153 -3.79 -19.06 30.55
CA TYR A 153 -4.19 -18.03 31.51
C TYR A 153 -2.97 -17.37 32.21
N ALA A 154 -1.82 -17.32 31.53
CA ALA A 154 -0.58 -16.69 32.00
C ALA A 154 0.16 -16.02 30.83
N SER A 155 1.24 -15.27 31.12
CA SER A 155 2.05 -14.66 30.05
C SER A 155 2.94 -15.70 29.36
N LEU A 156 2.92 -15.76 28.03
CA LEU A 156 3.63 -16.74 27.20
C LEU A 156 4.68 -16.07 26.30
N GLU A 157 5.94 -16.50 26.36
CA GLU A 157 6.98 -16.13 25.41
C GLU A 157 7.56 -17.38 24.72
N ALA A 158 7.28 -17.56 23.43
CA ALA A 158 7.75 -18.71 22.64
C ALA A 158 8.73 -18.29 21.53
N SER A 159 9.82 -19.03 21.33
CA SER A 159 10.78 -18.68 20.27
C SER A 159 11.62 -19.81 19.68
N ASN A 160 11.99 -19.63 18.41
CA ASN A 160 12.94 -20.45 17.65
C ASN A 160 12.57 -21.94 17.65
N ILE A 161 11.36 -22.26 17.18
CA ILE A 161 10.80 -23.62 17.19
C ILE A 161 10.06 -23.90 15.88
N THR A 162 10.13 -25.15 15.42
CA THR A 162 9.33 -25.66 14.30
C THR A 162 8.28 -26.63 14.82
N PHE A 163 7.07 -26.57 14.27
CA PHE A 163 6.02 -27.54 14.45
C PHE A 163 5.69 -28.15 13.10
N ALA A 164 5.67 -29.48 13.00
CA ALA A 164 5.51 -30.19 11.72
C ALA A 164 4.62 -31.42 11.85
N ASN A 165 3.76 -31.71 10.87
CA ASN A 165 2.85 -32.87 10.93
C ASN A 165 1.98 -32.84 12.20
N LEU A 166 1.30 -31.71 12.45
CA LEU A 166 0.22 -31.64 13.44
C LEU A 166 -1.10 -32.04 12.76
N ASP A 167 -1.94 -32.81 13.44
CA ASP A 167 -3.31 -33.13 12.99
C ASP A 167 -4.24 -32.97 14.19
N LEU A 168 -4.67 -31.73 14.41
CA LEU A 168 -5.44 -31.31 15.60
C LEU A 168 -6.86 -30.96 15.21
N LYS A 169 -7.84 -31.59 15.87
CA LYS A 169 -9.27 -31.41 15.57
C LYS A 169 -10.10 -31.25 16.83
N THR A 170 -11.12 -30.39 16.79
CA THR A 170 -12.17 -30.36 17.81
C THR A 170 -13.38 -31.17 17.33
N ARG A 171 -14.03 -31.92 18.22
CA ARG A 171 -15.31 -32.61 17.94
C ARG A 171 -16.49 -31.91 18.61
N THR A 172 -17.68 -32.08 18.04
CA THR A 172 -18.95 -31.86 18.74
C THR A 172 -19.28 -33.13 19.53
N SER A 173 -19.72 -33.00 20.79
CA SER A 173 -20.18 -34.13 21.59
C SER A 173 -21.39 -34.83 20.94
N ASN A 174 -21.42 -36.16 21.03
CA ASN A 174 -22.53 -36.98 20.53
C ASN A 174 -23.71 -37.07 21.53
N SER A 175 -24.13 -35.95 22.12
CA SER A 175 -25.35 -35.94 22.93
C SER A 175 -26.59 -36.14 22.05
N SER A 176 -27.47 -37.03 22.47
CA SER A 176 -28.80 -37.25 21.87
C SER A 176 -29.87 -36.31 22.44
N ASP A 177 -29.50 -35.43 23.38
CA ASP A 177 -30.41 -34.49 24.02
C ASP A 177 -30.93 -33.43 23.05
N THR A 178 -32.20 -33.59 22.67
CA THR A 178 -32.95 -32.65 21.81
C THR A 178 -33.32 -31.34 22.52
N ASN A 179 -32.95 -31.17 23.79
CA ASN A 179 -33.36 -30.07 24.65
C ASN A 179 -32.29 -28.98 24.83
N ILE A 180 -31.27 -28.93 23.97
CA ILE A 180 -30.35 -27.78 23.88
C ILE A 180 -31.04 -26.65 23.11
N HIS A 181 -32.08 -26.10 23.73
CA HIS A 181 -32.67 -24.82 23.36
C HIS A 181 -31.76 -23.68 23.87
N ASP A 182 -31.48 -22.75 22.97
CA ASP A 182 -30.72 -21.50 23.15
C ASP A 182 -29.21 -21.63 23.49
N GLN A 183 -28.43 -20.78 22.81
CA GLN A 183 -27.02 -20.45 23.02
C GLN A 183 -26.00 -21.59 23.29
N VAL A 184 -25.68 -22.40 22.27
CA VAL A 184 -24.39 -23.11 22.26
C VAL A 184 -23.27 -22.10 21.93
N GLN A 185 -22.57 -21.57 22.94
CA GLN A 185 -21.43 -20.66 22.76
C GLN A 185 -20.17 -21.38 22.25
N THR A 186 -20.20 -21.86 21.00
CA THR A 186 -19.11 -22.63 20.37
C THR A 186 -17.84 -21.82 20.03
N ASP A 187 -17.88 -20.49 20.13
CA ASP A 187 -16.87 -19.55 19.60
C ASP A 187 -15.41 -19.81 20.02
N TRP A 188 -15.19 -20.49 21.15
CA TRP A 188 -13.89 -20.59 21.81
C TRP A 188 -13.16 -21.93 21.62
N ASN A 189 -13.78 -22.90 20.95
CA ASN A 189 -13.19 -24.23 20.74
C ASN A 189 -12.22 -24.24 19.55
N ALA A 190 -10.91 -24.21 19.84
CA ALA A 190 -9.87 -23.88 18.87
C ALA A 190 -8.88 -25.01 18.58
N ALA A 191 -8.68 -25.36 17.31
CA ALA A 191 -7.57 -26.20 16.85
C ALA A 191 -6.38 -25.31 16.46
N SER A 192 -5.33 -25.30 17.29
CA SER A 192 -4.27 -24.28 17.24
C SER A 192 -3.07 -24.67 18.10
N LEU A 193 -1.88 -24.08 17.89
CA LEU A 193 -0.73 -24.40 18.74
C LEU A 193 -0.96 -24.00 20.22
N ALA A 194 -1.57 -22.85 20.44
CA ALA A 194 -2.11 -22.38 21.72
C ALA A 194 -3.58 -21.98 21.50
N GLY A 195 -4.49 -22.40 22.38
CA GLY A 195 -5.93 -22.14 22.25
C GLY A 195 -6.29 -20.67 22.41
N SER A 196 -6.84 -20.33 23.57
CA SER A 196 -7.07 -18.97 24.04
C SER A 196 -5.88 -18.50 24.87
N VAL A 197 -5.34 -17.31 24.59
CA VAL A 197 -4.24 -16.71 25.36
C VAL A 197 -4.69 -15.39 25.98
N VAL A 198 -4.65 -15.33 27.32
CA VAL A 198 -5.19 -14.21 28.12
C VAL A 198 -4.09 -13.38 28.80
N GLY A 199 -2.82 -13.80 28.70
CA GLY A 199 -1.66 -13.08 29.23
C GLY A 199 -1.01 -12.09 28.26
N ASN A 200 0.24 -11.69 28.54
CA ASN A 200 1.11 -11.12 27.51
C ASN A 200 1.58 -12.25 26.58
N PHE A 201 1.47 -12.08 25.27
CA PHE A 201 1.86 -13.12 24.31
C PHE A 201 2.97 -12.62 23.39
N LYS A 202 4.16 -13.25 23.43
CA LYS A 202 5.23 -12.97 22.46
C LYS A 202 5.63 -14.25 21.74
N ALA A 203 5.68 -14.20 20.42
CA ALA A 203 6.18 -15.32 19.61
C ALA A 203 7.19 -14.82 18.58
N SER A 204 8.33 -15.51 18.45
CA SER A 204 9.32 -15.13 17.43
C SER A 204 10.10 -16.27 16.79
N ASN A 205 10.22 -16.22 15.45
CA ASN A 205 10.86 -17.25 14.64
C ASN A 205 10.20 -18.64 14.87
N ILE A 206 8.88 -18.70 14.75
CA ILE A 206 8.12 -19.96 14.80
C ILE A 206 7.75 -20.35 13.38
N THR A 207 7.93 -21.62 13.03
CA THR A 207 7.42 -22.20 11.79
C THR A 207 6.42 -23.29 12.13
N ILE A 208 5.23 -23.26 11.54
CA ILE A 208 4.24 -24.33 11.59
C ILE A 208 4.11 -24.85 10.16
N LYS A 209 4.23 -26.17 9.96
CA LYS A 209 4.26 -26.73 8.62
C LYS A 209 3.62 -28.11 8.47
N ASP A 210 3.25 -28.47 7.25
CA ASP A 210 2.77 -29.81 6.89
C ASP A 210 1.63 -30.30 7.80
N SER A 211 0.71 -29.41 8.18
CA SER A 211 -0.23 -29.61 9.30
C SER A 211 -1.69 -29.39 8.91
N ALA A 212 -2.61 -30.03 9.64
CA ALA A 212 -4.06 -29.83 9.56
C ALA A 212 -4.61 -29.41 10.93
N LEU A 213 -5.33 -28.29 10.96
CA LEU A 213 -5.86 -27.68 12.18
C LEU A 213 -7.34 -27.36 11.96
N GLU A 214 -8.24 -28.18 12.51
CA GLU A 214 -9.67 -28.16 12.19
C GLU A 214 -10.54 -27.92 13.44
N GLY A 215 -10.91 -26.65 13.66
CA GLY A 215 -11.71 -26.19 14.79
C GLY A 215 -13.19 -25.98 14.48
N ILE A 216 -14.02 -26.03 15.52
CA ILE A 216 -15.47 -25.74 15.47
C ILE A 216 -15.76 -24.28 15.86
N GLY A 217 -14.96 -23.68 16.75
CA GLY A 217 -15.07 -22.26 17.10
C GLY A 217 -14.17 -21.38 16.25
N THR A 218 -13.45 -20.50 16.93
CA THR A 218 -12.32 -19.70 16.42
C THR A 218 -11.08 -20.57 16.24
N SER A 219 -10.27 -20.41 15.18
CA SER A 219 -8.97 -21.11 15.05
C SER A 219 -7.95 -20.35 14.21
N GLY A 220 -6.67 -20.51 14.59
CA GLY A 220 -5.52 -20.02 13.84
C GLY A 220 -4.25 -20.80 14.16
N ALA A 221 -3.31 -20.91 13.21
CA ALA A 221 -2.24 -21.90 13.32
C ALA A 221 -1.40 -21.77 14.60
N LEU A 222 -1.00 -20.54 14.94
CA LEU A 222 -0.24 -20.26 16.16
C LEU A 222 -1.16 -20.08 17.37
N CYS A 223 -2.32 -19.47 17.18
CA CYS A 223 -3.23 -19.09 18.25
C CYS A 223 -4.68 -19.22 17.79
N GLY A 224 -5.52 -19.86 18.59
CA GLY A 224 -6.97 -19.76 18.43
C GLY A 224 -7.38 -18.30 18.60
N ALA A 225 -7.33 -17.81 19.84
CA ALA A 225 -7.76 -16.46 20.16
C ALA A 225 -6.86 -15.74 21.19
N TYR A 226 -6.74 -14.42 21.05
CA TYR A 226 -6.01 -13.55 21.96
C TYR A 226 -6.92 -12.45 22.52
N TYR A 227 -7.03 -12.37 23.84
CA TYR A 227 -7.89 -11.38 24.51
C TYR A 227 -7.22 -10.81 25.77
N THR A 228 -7.21 -9.47 25.92
CA THR A 228 -6.71 -8.82 27.15
C THR A 228 -7.68 -8.89 28.32
N GLY A 229 -8.97 -9.15 28.06
CA GLY A 229 -10.04 -8.84 28.99
C GLY A 229 -10.05 -7.34 29.33
N ASN A 230 -10.43 -7.01 30.58
CA ASN A 230 -10.42 -5.65 31.10
C ASN A 230 -9.03 -5.19 31.60
N ASP A 231 -8.01 -6.05 31.51
CA ASP A 231 -6.66 -5.74 32.01
C ASP A 231 -5.82 -5.04 30.94
N THR A 232 -5.70 -3.72 31.08
CA THR A 232 -4.93 -2.84 30.22
C THR A 232 -3.41 -3.06 30.31
N SER A 233 -2.89 -3.92 31.19
CA SER A 233 -1.44 -4.17 31.27
C SER A 233 -0.90 -4.95 30.05
N LYS A 234 -1.72 -5.83 29.45
CA LYS A 234 -1.32 -6.88 28.50
C LYS A 234 -1.13 -6.40 27.05
N THR A 235 -0.34 -7.15 26.28
CA THR A 235 -0.20 -6.97 24.82
C THR A 235 0.35 -8.23 24.11
N ILE A 236 0.27 -8.24 22.78
CA ILE A 236 0.77 -9.28 21.87
C ILE A 236 1.89 -8.76 20.95
N GLU A 237 3.01 -9.48 20.85
CA GLU A 237 4.12 -9.22 19.90
C GLU A 237 4.49 -10.49 19.11
N LEU A 238 3.96 -10.64 17.90
CA LEU A 238 4.33 -11.72 16.97
C LEU A 238 5.38 -11.26 15.96
N LYS A 239 6.36 -12.13 15.65
CA LYS A 239 7.44 -11.79 14.72
C LYS A 239 7.99 -12.97 13.92
N ASN A 240 8.12 -12.82 12.61
CA ASN A 240 8.69 -13.85 11.73
C ASN A 240 8.00 -15.22 11.91
N ILE A 241 6.67 -15.22 12.07
CA ILE A 241 5.88 -16.45 12.16
C ILE A 241 5.61 -16.95 10.74
N LYS A 242 5.85 -18.24 10.50
CA LYS A 242 5.68 -18.90 9.20
C LYS A 242 4.64 -20.01 9.31
N VAL A 243 3.79 -20.11 8.31
CA VAL A 243 2.82 -21.20 8.11
C VAL A 243 3.03 -21.71 6.70
N GLU A 244 3.43 -22.97 6.57
CA GLU A 244 3.92 -23.56 5.31
C GLU A 244 3.20 -24.88 5.03
N ASN A 245 2.62 -25.10 3.86
CA ASN A 245 1.88 -26.33 3.53
C ASN A 245 0.88 -26.77 4.63
N THR A 246 0.08 -25.84 5.15
CA THR A 246 -0.79 -26.08 6.32
C THR A 246 -2.24 -25.69 6.04
N LYS A 247 -3.19 -26.59 6.39
CA LYS A 247 -4.63 -26.29 6.40
C LYS A 247 -5.03 -25.76 7.78
N VAL A 248 -5.72 -24.62 7.80
CA VAL A 248 -6.40 -24.09 8.99
C VAL A 248 -7.87 -23.88 8.65
N SER A 249 -8.79 -24.44 9.43
CA SER A 249 -10.23 -24.26 9.22
C SER A 249 -10.97 -24.08 10.54
N ALA A 250 -11.89 -23.10 10.60
CA ALA A 250 -12.73 -22.84 11.77
C ALA A 250 -14.19 -22.56 11.33
N SER A 251 -15.16 -22.72 12.24
CA SER A 251 -16.58 -22.51 11.94
C SER A 251 -17.13 -21.14 12.39
N THR A 252 -16.36 -20.32 13.12
CA THR A 252 -16.75 -18.91 13.39
C THR A 252 -15.69 -17.91 12.91
N GLN A 253 -14.46 -17.98 13.42
CA GLN A 253 -13.38 -17.03 13.12
C GLN A 253 -12.09 -17.77 12.72
N THR A 254 -11.71 -17.70 11.44
CA THR A 254 -10.55 -18.45 10.89
C THR A 254 -9.44 -17.50 10.49
N GLY A 255 -8.22 -17.72 10.98
CA GLY A 255 -7.06 -16.94 10.54
C GLY A 255 -5.83 -17.77 10.30
N GLY A 256 -5.03 -17.42 9.29
CA GLY A 256 -3.83 -18.20 8.97
C GLY A 256 -2.81 -18.32 10.11
N ILE A 257 -2.75 -17.33 11.01
CA ILE A 257 -1.86 -17.34 12.18
C ILE A 257 -2.63 -17.18 13.49
N ILE A 258 -3.64 -16.30 13.54
CA ILE A 258 -4.51 -16.09 14.71
C ILE A 258 -5.98 -16.10 14.25
N GLY A 259 -6.86 -16.86 14.90
CA GLY A 259 -8.31 -16.79 14.64
C GLY A 259 -8.90 -15.42 15.02
N ALA A 260 -8.81 -15.05 16.29
CA ALA A 260 -9.26 -13.75 16.80
C ALA A 260 -8.21 -13.03 17.67
N LEU A 261 -8.11 -11.71 17.55
CA LEU A 261 -7.25 -10.85 18.37
C LEU A 261 -8.04 -9.62 18.82
N SER A 262 -8.19 -9.44 20.13
CA SER A 262 -8.81 -8.24 20.70
C SER A 262 -8.05 -7.68 21.90
N ILE A 263 -7.77 -6.37 21.84
CA ILE A 263 -7.19 -5.57 22.91
C ILE A 263 -8.21 -4.49 23.24
N ARG A 264 -8.63 -4.38 24.51
CA ARG A 264 -9.61 -3.37 24.93
C ARG A 264 -8.98 -2.01 25.28
N ASP A 265 -7.73 -2.00 25.77
CA ASP A 265 -6.97 -0.79 26.16
C ASP A 265 -6.93 0.29 25.06
N GLU A 266 -7.10 1.56 25.42
CA GLU A 266 -6.95 2.71 24.52
C GLU A 266 -5.48 3.12 24.34
N GLY A 267 -4.63 2.89 25.34
CA GLY A 267 -3.23 3.30 25.34
C GLY A 267 -2.27 2.35 24.64
N LYS A 268 -2.74 1.17 24.18
CA LYS A 268 -1.89 0.11 23.63
C LYS A 268 -2.39 -0.48 22.32
N ARG A 269 -1.43 -0.97 21.56
CA ARG A 269 -1.65 -1.66 20.28
C ARG A 269 -0.82 -2.94 20.24
N GLY A 270 -1.43 -4.03 19.79
CA GLY A 270 -0.74 -5.29 19.53
C GLY A 270 0.15 -5.19 18.28
N LYS A 271 0.99 -6.20 18.05
CA LYS A 271 1.92 -6.18 16.90
C LYS A 271 2.15 -7.51 16.23
N ILE A 272 2.12 -7.52 14.90
CA ILE A 272 2.45 -8.67 14.05
C ILE A 272 3.43 -8.20 12.96
N GLU A 273 4.70 -8.65 12.98
CA GLU A 273 5.72 -8.18 12.03
C GLU A 273 6.42 -9.29 11.21
N ASN A 274 6.43 -9.14 9.88
CA ASN A 274 7.12 -10.02 8.91
C ASN A 274 6.67 -11.49 8.96
N CYS A 275 5.39 -11.73 9.24
CA CYS A 275 4.82 -13.08 9.25
C CYS A 275 4.38 -13.50 7.83
N THR A 276 4.29 -14.81 7.57
CA THR A 276 3.99 -15.33 6.22
C THR A 276 3.17 -16.61 6.27
N VAL A 277 2.13 -16.67 5.43
CA VAL A 277 1.43 -17.90 5.04
C VAL A 277 1.83 -18.21 3.60
N ASP A 278 2.28 -19.43 3.33
CA ASP A 278 2.80 -19.84 2.02
C ASP A 278 1.70 -20.26 1.02
N LYS A 279 2.09 -20.49 -0.23
CA LYS A 279 1.16 -20.77 -1.34
C LYS A 279 0.62 -22.21 -1.38
N TYR A 280 1.03 -23.07 -0.45
CA TYR A 280 0.52 -24.44 -0.31
C TYR A 280 -0.44 -24.54 0.88
N SER A 281 -0.41 -23.56 1.78
CA SER A 281 -1.36 -23.42 2.88
C SER A 281 -2.74 -22.97 2.38
N LYS A 282 -3.79 -23.44 3.06
CA LYS A 282 -5.19 -23.08 2.80
C LYS A 282 -5.89 -22.68 4.11
N ILE A 283 -6.48 -21.49 4.11
CA ILE A 283 -7.25 -20.93 5.21
C ILE A 283 -8.73 -21.05 4.83
N ASP A 284 -9.50 -21.78 5.62
CA ASP A 284 -10.76 -22.39 5.18
C ASP A 284 -11.90 -22.12 6.18
N GLY A 285 -12.64 -21.04 5.96
CA GLY A 285 -13.89 -20.73 6.66
C GLY A 285 -15.08 -21.55 6.18
N SER A 286 -14.88 -22.75 5.65
CA SER A 286 -15.97 -23.69 5.33
C SER A 286 -16.05 -24.91 6.29
N ALA A 287 -15.33 -24.88 7.42
CA ALA A 287 -15.24 -25.97 8.42
C ALA A 287 -16.59 -26.61 8.81
N ILE A 288 -16.56 -27.91 9.14
CA ILE A 288 -17.72 -28.78 9.05
C ILE A 288 -18.62 -28.66 10.28
N LEU A 289 -19.81 -28.06 10.10
CA LEU A 289 -20.98 -28.37 10.90
C LEU A 289 -21.58 -29.68 10.35
N GLN A 290 -21.43 -30.80 11.07
CA GLN A 290 -21.93 -32.10 10.61
C GLN A 290 -23.45 -32.19 10.77
N ASN A 291 -24.19 -32.09 9.65
CA ASN A 291 -25.51 -32.67 9.38
C ASN A 291 -26.54 -32.79 10.52
N LYS A 292 -26.62 -31.82 11.46
CA LYS A 292 -27.68 -31.77 12.50
C LYS A 292 -28.39 -30.43 12.67
N LEU A 293 -27.97 -29.37 11.95
CA LEU A 293 -28.70 -28.08 11.94
C LEU A 293 -29.66 -27.96 10.74
N SER A 294 -30.54 -28.95 10.56
CA SER A 294 -31.69 -28.82 9.64
C SER A 294 -32.72 -27.80 10.12
N ASN A 295 -32.81 -27.60 11.45
CA ASN A 295 -33.87 -26.85 12.11
C ASN A 295 -33.40 -25.51 12.72
N ALA A 296 -32.09 -25.21 12.68
CA ALA A 296 -31.65 -23.84 12.94
C ALA A 296 -32.26 -22.96 11.85
N LYS A 297 -33.10 -21.98 12.24
CA LYS A 297 -33.67 -21.00 11.31
C LYS A 297 -32.57 -20.49 10.39
N LYS A 298 -32.82 -20.46 9.08
CA LYS A 298 -31.92 -19.80 8.12
C LYS A 298 -31.65 -18.39 8.65
N ILE A 299 -30.44 -18.15 9.17
CA ILE A 299 -29.97 -16.80 9.49
C ILE A 299 -29.64 -16.16 8.15
N PHE A 300 -30.69 -15.78 7.43
CA PHE A 300 -30.58 -14.80 6.36
C PHE A 300 -29.96 -13.55 6.99
N VAL A 301 -28.83 -13.10 6.44
CA VAL A 301 -28.41 -11.72 6.64
C VAL A 301 -29.39 -10.87 5.83
N THR A 302 -30.51 -10.53 6.47
CA THR A 302 -31.57 -9.71 5.87
C THR A 302 -31.05 -8.30 5.70
N GLU A 303 -30.61 -7.99 4.47
CA GLU A 303 -30.10 -6.69 4.02
C GLU A 303 -28.85 -6.22 4.78
N TYR A 304 -27.66 -6.40 4.19
CA TYR A 304 -26.44 -5.74 4.67
C TYR A 304 -26.54 -4.23 4.42
N LYS A 305 -27.06 -3.49 5.41
CA LYS A 305 -27.27 -2.03 5.36
C LYS A 305 -25.98 -1.26 5.63
N HIS A 306 -25.04 -1.41 4.70
CA HIS A 306 -24.19 -0.35 4.16
C HIS A 306 -24.16 0.97 4.97
N GLY A 307 -23.26 1.06 5.95
CA GLY A 307 -22.89 2.32 6.60
C GLY A 307 -23.62 2.72 7.88
N GLU A 308 -24.57 1.93 8.39
CA GLU A 308 -25.21 2.14 9.71
C GLU A 308 -24.87 1.01 10.70
N MET A 309 -23.82 1.22 11.50
CA MET A 309 -23.41 0.32 12.59
C MET A 309 -23.15 1.07 13.90
N SER A 310 -24.16 1.72 14.44
CA SER A 310 -24.17 2.25 15.81
C SER A 310 -24.48 1.13 16.83
N GLY A 311 -23.58 0.14 16.94
CA GLY A 311 -23.77 -1.04 17.79
C GLY A 311 -22.53 -1.39 18.63
N SER A 312 -22.70 -1.50 19.95
CA SER A 312 -21.61 -1.72 20.89
C SER A 312 -21.16 -3.17 20.99
N GLY A 313 -20.21 -3.57 20.15
CA GLY A 313 -19.22 -4.63 20.44
C GLY A 313 -19.66 -6.10 20.39
N GLU A 314 -20.95 -6.41 20.50
CA GLU A 314 -21.46 -7.79 20.57
C GLU A 314 -22.61 -8.01 19.56
N GLY A 315 -22.65 -9.17 18.90
CA GLY A 315 -23.76 -9.56 18.02
C GLY A 315 -23.61 -9.29 16.51
N PHE A 316 -22.60 -9.87 15.84
CA PHE A 316 -22.66 -10.12 14.39
C PHE A 316 -22.37 -11.59 14.08
N ALA A 317 -23.43 -12.34 13.75
CA ALA A 317 -23.44 -13.78 13.50
C ALA A 317 -22.94 -14.18 12.08
N GLY A 318 -21.82 -13.59 11.65
CA GLY A 318 -21.21 -13.83 10.34
C GLY A 318 -19.75 -14.24 10.47
N MET A 319 -19.32 -15.22 9.66
CA MET A 319 -17.95 -15.75 9.74
C MET A 319 -16.92 -14.70 9.30
N LYS A 320 -15.76 -14.71 9.99
CA LYS A 320 -14.64 -13.76 9.78
C LYS A 320 -13.39 -14.55 9.40
N VAL A 321 -12.89 -14.36 8.18
CA VAL A 321 -11.87 -15.24 7.58
C VAL A 321 -10.71 -14.39 7.05
N GLY A 322 -9.49 -14.66 7.53
CA GLY A 322 -8.33 -13.82 7.23
C GLY A 322 -7.05 -14.59 6.93
N GLY A 323 -6.36 -14.24 5.85
CA GLY A 323 -5.10 -14.91 5.47
C GLY A 323 -4.01 -14.84 6.55
N ILE A 324 -4.01 -13.84 7.45
CA ILE A 324 -3.13 -13.79 8.63
C ILE A 324 -3.93 -13.79 9.95
N VAL A 325 -4.99 -12.98 10.06
CA VAL A 325 -5.84 -12.85 11.27
C VAL A 325 -7.32 -12.86 10.89
N GLY A 326 -8.15 -13.71 11.49
CA GLY A 326 -9.59 -13.75 11.19
C GLY A 326 -10.32 -12.46 11.60
N ALA A 327 -10.26 -12.11 12.89
CA ALA A 327 -10.75 -10.84 13.42
C ALA A 327 -9.70 -10.12 14.27
N ALA A 328 -9.58 -8.79 14.14
CA ALA A 328 -8.50 -8.01 14.72
C ALA A 328 -8.96 -6.68 15.32
N SER A 329 -8.58 -6.38 16.57
CA SER A 329 -8.78 -5.06 17.19
C SER A 329 -7.47 -4.48 17.75
N LYS A 330 -7.25 -3.17 17.54
CA LYS A 330 -6.12 -2.37 18.04
C LYS A 330 -4.75 -3.04 17.82
N VAL A 331 -4.42 -3.37 16.57
CA VAL A 331 -3.17 -4.08 16.19
C VAL A 331 -2.48 -3.47 14.96
N ASP A 332 -1.14 -3.46 14.99
CA ASP A 332 -0.28 -3.11 13.87
C ASP A 332 0.23 -4.37 13.15
N ILE A 333 -0.16 -4.58 11.90
CA ILE A 333 0.24 -5.72 11.05
C ILE A 333 1.18 -5.21 9.96
N ILE A 334 2.47 -5.56 10.03
CA ILE A 334 3.53 -4.86 9.27
C ILE A 334 4.45 -5.81 8.49
N ASN A 335 4.54 -5.62 7.17
CA ASN A 335 5.29 -6.45 6.21
C ASN A 335 4.87 -7.93 6.21
N CYS A 336 3.60 -8.22 6.50
CA CYS A 336 3.07 -9.59 6.44
C CYS A 336 2.66 -9.96 5.01
N LEU A 337 2.75 -11.25 4.69
CA LEU A 337 2.53 -11.78 3.34
C LEU A 337 1.62 -13.00 3.41
N ASN A 338 0.47 -12.95 2.74
CA ASN A 338 -0.28 -14.15 2.41
C ASN A 338 -0.02 -14.55 0.96
N ASN A 339 0.29 -15.83 0.74
CA ASN A 339 0.31 -16.44 -0.60
C ASN A 339 -0.69 -17.60 -0.70
N GLY A 340 -1.28 -18.04 0.43
CA GLY A 340 -2.17 -19.20 0.52
C GLY A 340 -3.62 -18.86 0.17
N ALA A 341 -4.38 -19.87 -0.24
CA ALA A 341 -5.80 -19.69 -0.57
C ALA A 341 -6.60 -19.33 0.70
N VAL A 342 -7.52 -18.39 0.58
CA VAL A 342 -8.47 -18.01 1.62
C VAL A 342 -9.87 -18.25 1.10
N ASP A 343 -10.52 -19.33 1.58
CA ASP A 343 -11.82 -19.79 1.10
C ASP A 343 -12.88 -19.65 2.21
N ALA A 344 -14.00 -19.00 1.87
CA ALA A 344 -15.07 -18.66 2.80
C ALA A 344 -16.46 -18.67 2.10
N LEU A 345 -16.65 -19.59 1.15
CA LEU A 345 -17.80 -19.69 0.24
C LEU A 345 -19.13 -20.13 0.88
N LYS A 346 -19.32 -19.98 2.20
CA LYS A 346 -20.59 -20.29 2.88
C LYS A 346 -21.53 -19.07 2.88
N PRO A 347 -22.86 -19.27 2.78
CA PRO A 347 -23.84 -18.18 2.83
C PRO A 347 -23.69 -17.26 4.04
N ASN A 348 -23.28 -17.81 5.19
CA ASN A 348 -23.12 -17.09 6.45
C ASN A 348 -21.72 -16.45 6.63
N SER A 349 -20.87 -16.43 5.59
CA SER A 349 -19.61 -15.70 5.66
C SER A 349 -19.79 -14.22 5.36
N ALA A 350 -19.49 -13.38 6.34
CA ALA A 350 -19.67 -11.94 6.21
C ALA A 350 -18.40 -11.26 5.68
N PHE A 351 -17.24 -11.54 6.27
CA PHE A 351 -16.03 -10.74 6.06
C PHE A 351 -14.81 -11.62 5.77
N THR A 352 -14.27 -11.50 4.54
CA THR A 352 -13.16 -12.33 4.06
C THR A 352 -12.02 -11.47 3.53
N GLY A 353 -10.80 -11.66 4.03
CA GLY A 353 -9.65 -10.84 3.66
C GLY A 353 -8.33 -11.60 3.50
N GLY A 354 -7.50 -11.20 2.53
CA GLY A 354 -6.19 -11.82 2.31
C GLY A 354 -5.17 -11.60 3.46
N ILE A 355 -5.39 -10.63 4.36
CA ILE A 355 -4.60 -10.44 5.59
C ILE A 355 -5.50 -10.43 6.83
N VAL A 356 -6.59 -9.65 6.82
CA VAL A 356 -7.54 -9.51 7.95
C VAL A 356 -8.97 -9.75 7.46
N GLY A 357 -9.76 -10.62 8.10
CA GLY A 357 -11.19 -10.75 7.75
C GLY A 357 -11.98 -9.49 8.12
N PHE A 358 -12.01 -9.16 9.41
CA PHE A 358 -12.69 -8.00 10.00
C PHE A 358 -11.78 -7.29 11.00
N GLY A 359 -11.87 -5.97 11.14
CA GLY A 359 -11.20 -5.31 12.27
C GLY A 359 -11.56 -3.87 12.62
N THR A 360 -11.05 -3.44 13.79
CA THR A 360 -11.24 -2.09 14.34
C THR A 360 -9.91 -1.54 14.84
N ASP A 361 -9.61 -0.27 14.56
CA ASP A 361 -8.33 0.38 14.87
C ASP A 361 -7.10 -0.40 14.35
N VAL A 362 -7.18 -1.08 13.21
CA VAL A 362 -6.11 -1.92 12.66
C VAL A 362 -5.24 -1.14 11.68
N THR A 363 -3.93 -1.11 11.90
CA THR A 363 -2.99 -0.55 10.91
C THR A 363 -2.29 -1.68 10.16
N ILE A 364 -2.66 -1.87 8.88
CA ILE A 364 -2.01 -2.79 7.96
C ILE A 364 -0.99 -2.00 7.12
N LYS A 365 0.30 -2.37 7.17
CA LYS A 365 1.36 -1.58 6.51
C LYS A 365 2.45 -2.39 5.81
N GLY A 366 2.66 -2.12 4.53
CA GLY A 366 3.66 -2.81 3.71
C GLY A 366 3.34 -4.29 3.47
N CYS A 367 2.08 -4.68 3.61
CA CYS A 367 1.62 -6.05 3.51
C CYS A 367 1.24 -6.40 2.07
N ALA A 368 1.21 -7.70 1.75
CA ALA A 368 0.83 -8.14 0.41
C ALA A 368 0.04 -9.45 0.43
N ASN A 369 -0.88 -9.56 -0.52
CA ASN A 369 -1.57 -10.82 -0.81
C ASN A 369 -1.27 -11.28 -2.25
N THR A 370 -1.01 -12.58 -2.40
CA THR A 370 -0.89 -13.27 -3.70
C THR A 370 -1.73 -14.55 -3.76
N GLY A 371 -2.40 -14.93 -2.67
CA GLY A 371 -3.31 -16.07 -2.64
C GLY A 371 -4.71 -15.64 -3.08
N ASN A 372 -5.46 -16.53 -3.72
CA ASN A 372 -6.84 -16.21 -4.08
C ASN A 372 -7.70 -16.08 -2.82
N VAL A 373 -8.64 -15.13 -2.85
CA VAL A 373 -9.55 -14.83 -1.74
C VAL A 373 -10.98 -14.98 -2.26
N ASN A 374 -11.66 -16.02 -1.80
CA ASN A 374 -13.02 -16.38 -2.21
C ASN A 374 -13.95 -16.27 -0.99
N GLY A 375 -14.94 -15.39 -1.01
CA GLY A 375 -15.90 -15.21 0.10
C GLY A 375 -17.32 -14.95 -0.39
N ASN A 376 -18.23 -14.58 0.53
CA ASN A 376 -19.64 -14.39 0.20
C ASN A 376 -20.09 -12.92 0.16
N ILE A 377 -20.21 -12.24 1.31
CA ILE A 377 -20.86 -10.91 1.39
C ILE A 377 -19.88 -9.75 1.15
N CYS A 378 -18.79 -9.67 1.92
CA CYS A 378 -17.81 -8.60 1.83
C CYS A 378 -16.39 -9.18 1.79
N VAL A 379 -15.68 -8.98 0.68
CA VAL A 379 -14.44 -9.68 0.34
C VAL A 379 -13.37 -8.70 -0.14
N GLY A 380 -12.12 -8.87 0.31
CA GLY A 380 -11.01 -8.13 -0.29
C GLY A 380 -9.59 -8.68 -0.14
N GLY A 381 -8.70 -8.21 -1.01
CA GLY A 381 -7.35 -8.77 -1.13
C GLY A 381 -6.44 -8.56 0.08
N ILE A 382 -6.67 -7.54 0.89
CA ILE A 382 -5.95 -7.27 2.15
C ILE A 382 -6.91 -7.35 3.34
N ALA A 383 -8.09 -6.73 3.25
CA ALA A 383 -9.10 -6.77 4.30
C ALA A 383 -10.51 -7.12 3.74
N GLY A 384 -11.39 -7.66 4.58
CA GLY A 384 -12.84 -7.66 4.31
C GLY A 384 -13.40 -6.27 4.60
N GLU A 385 -13.62 -5.95 5.88
CA GLU A 385 -14.05 -4.62 6.34
C GLU A 385 -13.20 -4.13 7.52
N LEU A 386 -12.99 -2.81 7.64
CA LEU A 386 -12.25 -2.15 8.71
C LEU A 386 -13.00 -0.93 9.26
N PHE A 387 -12.96 -0.74 10.59
CA PHE A 387 -13.65 0.33 11.33
C PHE A 387 -12.70 1.14 12.22
N GLY A 388 -13.17 2.29 12.73
CA GLY A 388 -12.42 3.14 13.66
C GLY A 388 -11.17 3.75 13.01
N ASP A 389 -10.11 3.90 13.81
CA ASP A 389 -8.84 4.54 13.43
C ASP A 389 -7.95 3.65 12.51
N SER A 390 -8.59 2.76 11.72
CA SER A 390 -7.95 1.76 10.87
C SER A 390 -7.30 2.37 9.63
N LYS A 391 -6.21 1.74 9.16
CA LYS A 391 -5.40 2.22 8.04
C LYS A 391 -4.83 1.08 7.19
N ILE A 392 -4.87 1.20 5.88
CA ILE A 392 -4.13 0.32 4.94
C ILE A 392 -3.13 1.16 4.16
N LEU A 393 -1.83 0.91 4.37
CA LEU A 393 -0.74 1.76 3.86
C LEU A 393 0.36 0.95 3.14
N ASP A 394 0.95 1.47 2.07
CA ASP A 394 2.07 0.83 1.31
C ASP A 394 1.78 -0.65 0.89
N SER A 395 0.52 -1.06 0.72
CA SER A 395 0.10 -2.48 0.66
C SER A 395 -0.54 -2.87 -0.67
N LYS A 396 -0.45 -4.16 -1.07
CA LYS A 396 -0.84 -4.57 -2.43
C LYS A 396 -1.49 -5.94 -2.57
N ASN A 397 -2.37 -6.09 -3.54
CA ASN A 397 -2.94 -7.39 -3.94
C ASN A 397 -2.48 -7.84 -5.33
N SER A 398 -2.40 -9.17 -5.48
CA SER A 398 -2.09 -9.90 -6.71
C SER A 398 -2.77 -11.27 -6.78
N GLY A 399 -3.53 -11.67 -5.76
CA GLY A 399 -4.38 -12.86 -5.81
C GLY A 399 -5.75 -12.51 -6.41
N LYS A 400 -6.42 -13.49 -7.02
CA LYS A 400 -7.77 -13.26 -7.55
C LYS A 400 -8.77 -13.12 -6.40
N ILE A 401 -9.68 -12.17 -6.51
CA ILE A 401 -10.73 -11.90 -5.53
C ILE A 401 -12.08 -12.31 -6.12
N LYS A 402 -12.86 -13.11 -5.40
CA LYS A 402 -14.23 -13.45 -5.77
C LYS A 402 -15.18 -13.32 -4.58
N ALA A 403 -16.28 -12.60 -4.76
CA ALA A 403 -17.44 -12.69 -3.87
C ALA A 403 -18.58 -13.43 -4.59
N THR A 404 -19.31 -14.29 -3.89
CA THR A 404 -20.48 -14.98 -4.46
C THR A 404 -21.77 -14.15 -4.41
N GLU A 405 -21.80 -13.08 -3.61
CA GLU A 405 -22.91 -12.12 -3.58
C GLU A 405 -22.42 -10.71 -3.93
N GLN A 406 -22.28 -9.81 -2.95
CA GLN A 406 -22.20 -8.37 -3.17
C GLN A 406 -20.75 -7.85 -3.20
N VAL A 407 -20.25 -7.31 -2.10
CA VAL A 407 -19.13 -6.38 -2.08
C VAL A 407 -17.79 -7.08 -2.31
N ALA A 408 -17.06 -6.65 -3.33
CA ALA A 408 -15.69 -7.11 -3.58
C ALA A 408 -14.73 -5.95 -3.90
N GLY A 409 -13.61 -5.93 -3.20
CA GLY A 409 -12.55 -4.94 -3.38
C GLY A 409 -11.17 -5.57 -3.53
N GLY A 410 -10.41 -5.18 -4.56
CA GLY A 410 -9.06 -5.73 -4.75
C GLY A 410 -8.10 -5.51 -3.57
N ILE A 411 -8.33 -4.51 -2.71
CA ILE A 411 -7.60 -4.29 -1.45
C ILE A 411 -8.50 -4.48 -0.23
N ILE A 412 -9.69 -3.90 -0.19
CA ILE A 412 -10.61 -3.95 0.96
C ILE A 412 -12.05 -3.97 0.46
N GLY A 413 -12.95 -4.77 1.04
CA GLY A 413 -14.35 -4.82 0.62
C GLY A 413 -15.08 -3.48 0.83
N GLU A 414 -15.17 -3.01 2.07
CA GLU A 414 -15.75 -1.70 2.42
C GLU A 414 -14.80 -0.86 3.31
N ILE A 415 -14.71 0.45 3.00
CA ILE A 415 -13.98 1.47 3.78
C ILE A 415 -15.00 2.30 4.59
N SER A 416 -15.08 2.09 5.90
CA SER A 416 -15.92 2.89 6.80
C SER A 416 -15.38 4.33 6.99
N ARG A 417 -16.20 5.25 7.54
CA ARG A 417 -15.98 6.71 7.49
C ARG A 417 -14.62 7.24 8.00
N GLU A 418 -14.02 6.58 8.97
CA GLU A 418 -12.77 7.03 9.63
C GLU A 418 -11.50 6.41 9.02
N VAL A 419 -11.65 5.47 8.09
CA VAL A 419 -10.55 4.62 7.59
C VAL A 419 -9.75 5.31 6.49
N GLU A 420 -8.43 5.18 6.57
CA GLU A 420 -7.46 5.71 5.59
C GLU A 420 -6.84 4.57 4.76
N VAL A 421 -7.09 4.55 3.46
CA VAL A 421 -6.46 3.63 2.50
C VAL A 421 -5.54 4.44 1.57
N LYS A 422 -4.25 4.09 1.55
CA LYS A 422 -3.24 4.95 0.91
C LYS A 422 -2.00 4.21 0.39
N ASP A 423 -1.50 4.66 -0.77
CA ASP A 423 -0.31 4.10 -1.43
C ASP A 423 -0.48 2.59 -1.68
N VAL A 424 -1.60 2.21 -2.28
CA VAL A 424 -2.02 0.80 -2.49
C VAL A 424 -2.13 0.43 -3.96
N VAL A 425 -1.90 -0.84 -4.29
CA VAL A 425 -1.89 -1.32 -5.69
C VAL A 425 -2.58 -2.67 -5.82
N ASN A 426 -3.54 -2.78 -6.75
CA ASN A 426 -4.12 -4.06 -7.16
C ASN A 426 -3.66 -4.50 -8.56
N THR A 427 -3.39 -5.80 -8.66
CA THR A 427 -2.99 -6.51 -9.90
C THR A 427 -3.74 -7.85 -10.07
N GLY A 428 -4.65 -8.19 -9.14
CA GLY A 428 -5.47 -9.39 -9.21
C GLY A 428 -6.87 -9.06 -9.73
N SER A 429 -7.47 -9.96 -10.52
CA SER A 429 -8.84 -9.78 -11.00
C SER A 429 -9.86 -9.79 -9.85
N VAL A 430 -10.93 -9.01 -9.97
CA VAL A 430 -12.03 -8.91 -8.98
C VAL A 430 -13.37 -9.25 -9.66
N ASP A 431 -14.13 -10.16 -9.06
CA ASP A 431 -15.35 -10.78 -9.64
C ASP A 431 -16.44 -10.92 -8.56
N ALA A 432 -17.57 -10.23 -8.72
CA ALA A 432 -18.72 -10.26 -7.80
C ALA A 432 -19.99 -9.71 -8.47
N LYS A 433 -21.17 -9.77 -7.85
CA LYS A 433 -22.41 -9.30 -8.50
C LYS A 433 -22.52 -7.77 -8.54
N SER A 434 -22.34 -7.07 -7.42
CA SER A 434 -22.63 -5.63 -7.34
C SER A 434 -21.84 -4.96 -6.21
N TYR A 435 -21.48 -3.68 -6.38
CA TYR A 435 -20.47 -2.97 -5.58
C TYR A 435 -19.07 -3.59 -5.71
N VAL A 436 -18.56 -3.59 -6.95
CA VAL A 436 -17.26 -4.22 -7.30
C VAL A 436 -16.21 -3.15 -7.60
N GLY A 437 -15.02 -3.27 -7.02
CA GLY A 437 -13.92 -2.34 -7.30
C GLY A 437 -12.52 -2.94 -7.24
N GLY A 438 -11.61 -2.45 -8.08
CA GLY A 438 -10.20 -2.88 -8.08
C GLY A 438 -9.43 -2.54 -6.81
N ILE A 439 -9.91 -1.61 -5.99
CA ILE A 439 -9.35 -1.29 -4.67
C ILE A 439 -10.40 -1.51 -3.58
N THR A 440 -11.61 -0.95 -3.74
CA THR A 440 -12.72 -1.18 -2.81
C THR A 440 -14.08 -1.32 -3.48
N GLY A 441 -14.93 -2.20 -2.97
CA GLY A 441 -16.31 -2.29 -3.44
C GLY A 441 -17.12 -1.06 -3.01
N VAL A 442 -16.91 -0.60 -1.77
CA VAL A 442 -17.55 0.63 -1.25
C VAL A 442 -16.56 1.52 -0.49
N ASN A 443 -16.66 2.83 -0.69
CA ASN A 443 -15.94 3.85 0.07
C ASN A 443 -16.89 4.78 0.82
N SER A 444 -16.65 4.99 2.11
CA SER A 444 -17.21 6.08 2.91
C SER A 444 -16.15 6.86 3.69
N GLY A 445 -14.88 6.42 3.64
CA GLY A 445 -13.73 7.05 4.27
C GLY A 445 -12.80 7.71 3.25
N THR A 446 -11.49 7.60 3.44
CA THR A 446 -10.49 8.28 2.60
C THR A 446 -9.61 7.28 1.84
N LEU A 447 -9.71 7.30 0.51
CA LEU A 447 -8.88 6.54 -0.42
C LEU A 447 -7.98 7.50 -1.23
N THR A 448 -6.65 7.31 -1.18
CA THR A 448 -5.72 8.21 -1.90
C THR A 448 -4.50 7.51 -2.50
N ASN A 449 -4.06 7.93 -3.69
CA ASN A 449 -2.90 7.37 -4.40
C ASN A 449 -2.99 5.83 -4.53
N ALA A 450 -3.91 5.37 -5.38
CA ALA A 450 -4.23 3.96 -5.55
C ALA A 450 -4.34 3.56 -7.03
N ASP A 451 -3.67 2.46 -7.38
CA ASP A 451 -3.52 2.00 -8.77
C ASP A 451 -4.17 0.62 -8.95
N ASN A 452 -5.09 0.48 -9.91
CA ASN A 452 -5.62 -0.81 -10.35
C ASN A 452 -5.09 -1.21 -11.74
N SER A 453 -4.72 -2.48 -11.88
CA SER A 453 -4.33 -3.12 -13.14
C SER A 453 -4.85 -4.56 -13.27
N GLY A 454 -5.77 -4.97 -12.38
CA GLY A 454 -6.49 -6.24 -12.49
C GLY A 454 -7.86 -6.01 -13.12
N ASN A 455 -8.27 -6.87 -14.05
CA ASN A 455 -9.59 -6.78 -14.69
C ASN A 455 -10.72 -6.96 -13.64
N ILE A 456 -11.76 -6.13 -13.77
CA ILE A 456 -12.89 -6.05 -12.84
C ILE A 456 -14.16 -6.53 -13.57
N THR A 457 -15.00 -7.29 -12.89
CA THR A 457 -16.24 -7.82 -13.48
C THR A 457 -17.37 -7.86 -12.46
N GLY A 458 -18.55 -7.37 -12.85
CA GLY A 458 -19.80 -7.51 -12.11
C GLY A 458 -21.05 -7.13 -12.92
N ALA A 459 -22.10 -6.70 -12.24
CA ALA A 459 -23.36 -6.24 -12.83
C ALA A 459 -23.64 -4.76 -12.51
N ASP A 460 -24.29 -4.43 -11.40
CA ASP A 460 -25.12 -3.20 -11.33
C ASP A 460 -24.41 -1.93 -10.82
N VAL A 461 -23.24 -2.10 -10.19
CA VAL A 461 -22.34 -1.00 -9.76
C VAL A 461 -20.89 -1.51 -9.80
N VAL A 462 -20.10 -1.04 -10.77
CA VAL A 462 -18.76 -1.58 -11.04
C VAL A 462 -17.76 -0.44 -11.34
N GLY A 463 -16.64 -0.40 -10.63
CA GLY A 463 -15.58 0.59 -10.86
C GLY A 463 -14.17 0.00 -10.99
N GLY A 464 -13.32 0.61 -11.81
CA GLY A 464 -11.92 0.20 -11.92
C GLY A 464 -11.14 0.27 -10.60
N ASN A 465 -11.46 1.24 -9.73
CA ASN A 465 -10.90 1.35 -8.38
C ASN A 465 -11.98 1.25 -7.28
N VAL A 466 -13.12 1.90 -7.44
CA VAL A 466 -14.17 2.01 -6.41
C VAL A 466 -15.53 1.62 -7.00
N GLY A 467 -16.24 0.64 -6.43
CA GLY A 467 -17.63 0.37 -6.84
C GLY A 467 -18.53 1.58 -6.55
N TYR A 468 -18.70 1.92 -5.27
CA TYR A 468 -19.56 3.02 -4.81
C TYR A 468 -18.82 3.94 -3.83
N ASN A 469 -18.65 5.21 -4.20
CA ASN A 469 -18.13 6.26 -3.31
C ASN A 469 -19.31 7.04 -2.71
N ARG A 470 -19.72 6.68 -1.48
CA ARG A 470 -20.84 7.32 -0.77
C ARG A 470 -20.55 8.80 -0.47
N LYS A 471 -21.59 9.56 -0.09
CA LYS A 471 -21.55 11.00 0.25
C LYS A 471 -20.44 11.48 1.19
N ASN A 472 -19.89 10.62 2.06
CA ASN A 472 -18.76 10.95 2.96
C ASN A 472 -17.39 10.53 2.41
N GLY A 473 -17.38 9.67 1.39
CA GLY A 473 -16.21 9.07 0.79
C GLY A 473 -15.39 10.06 -0.03
N LYS A 474 -14.07 9.96 0.12
CA LYS A 474 -13.08 10.80 -0.57
C LYS A 474 -12.13 9.94 -1.39
N CYS A 475 -11.96 10.30 -2.66
CA CYS A 475 -11.07 9.67 -3.62
C CYS A 475 -10.12 10.74 -4.19
N ASP A 476 -8.81 10.57 -4.06
CA ASP A 476 -7.79 11.50 -4.61
C ASP A 476 -6.60 10.75 -5.23
N GLY A 477 -6.39 10.91 -6.54
CA GLY A 477 -5.29 10.25 -7.25
C GLY A 477 -5.52 8.75 -7.43
N LEU A 478 -6.54 8.38 -8.21
CA LEU A 478 -6.81 6.99 -8.59
C LEU A 478 -6.40 6.77 -10.06
N SER A 479 -5.82 5.61 -10.39
CA SER A 479 -5.46 5.25 -11.77
C SER A 479 -5.93 3.83 -12.12
N ASN A 480 -6.34 3.59 -13.37
CA ASN A 480 -6.83 2.28 -13.81
C ASN A 480 -6.27 1.85 -15.18
N GLU A 481 -5.59 0.71 -15.20
CA GLU A 481 -5.09 0.03 -16.42
C GLU A 481 -5.84 -1.29 -16.72
N GLY A 482 -6.70 -1.77 -15.81
CA GLY A 482 -7.44 -3.03 -15.98
C GLY A 482 -8.79 -2.82 -16.65
N ASP A 483 -9.23 -3.76 -17.50
CA ASP A 483 -10.55 -3.66 -18.13
C ASP A 483 -11.67 -3.78 -17.08
N VAL A 484 -12.73 -2.99 -17.23
CA VAL A 484 -13.88 -2.91 -16.34
C VAL A 484 -15.14 -3.32 -17.10
N VAL A 485 -15.74 -4.43 -16.68
CA VAL A 485 -16.95 -4.98 -17.30
C VAL A 485 -18.09 -5.01 -16.29
N GLY A 486 -19.21 -4.37 -16.61
CA GLY A 486 -20.42 -4.38 -15.81
C GLY A 486 -21.68 -4.54 -16.66
N LYS A 487 -22.83 -4.28 -16.04
CA LYS A 487 -24.11 -4.02 -16.70
C LYS A 487 -24.49 -2.55 -16.49
N ASP A 488 -24.62 -2.11 -15.24
CA ASP A 488 -25.10 -0.77 -14.91
C ASP A 488 -24.06 0.00 -14.09
N ASN A 489 -24.08 1.33 -14.19
CA ASN A 489 -23.22 2.25 -13.42
C ASN A 489 -21.74 1.82 -13.45
N VAL A 490 -21.21 1.72 -14.68
CA VAL A 490 -19.89 1.14 -14.96
C VAL A 490 -18.87 2.23 -15.20
N GLY A 491 -17.88 2.37 -14.32
CA GLY A 491 -16.88 3.44 -14.37
C GLY A 491 -15.44 2.95 -14.45
N GLY A 492 -14.62 3.54 -15.32
CA GLY A 492 -13.18 3.23 -15.39
C GLY A 492 -12.41 3.50 -14.10
N ASN A 493 -12.91 4.36 -13.20
CA ASN A 493 -12.39 4.56 -11.85
C ASN A 493 -13.43 4.34 -10.75
N ILE A 494 -14.64 4.91 -10.87
CA ILE A 494 -15.72 4.83 -9.85
C ILE A 494 -17.04 4.42 -10.50
N GLY A 495 -17.73 3.38 -10.01
CA GLY A 495 -19.05 3.00 -10.55
C GLY A 495 -20.13 4.07 -10.27
N LEU A 496 -20.39 4.33 -8.99
CA LEU A 496 -21.33 5.35 -8.50
C LEU A 496 -20.60 6.34 -7.56
N ASN A 497 -20.76 7.65 -7.79
CA ASN A 497 -20.19 8.71 -6.94
C ASN A 497 -21.24 9.65 -6.35
N GLU A 498 -21.41 9.62 -5.03
CA GLU A 498 -22.06 10.66 -4.22
C GLU A 498 -21.04 11.57 -3.51
N GLY A 499 -19.78 11.14 -3.41
CA GLY A 499 -18.75 11.78 -2.59
C GLY A 499 -17.83 12.74 -3.35
N GLU A 500 -16.67 13.00 -2.74
CA GLU A 500 -15.60 13.81 -3.32
C GLU A 500 -14.66 12.92 -4.14
N ALA A 501 -14.61 13.13 -5.46
CA ALA A 501 -13.74 12.41 -6.39
C ALA A 501 -12.83 13.39 -7.13
N LYS A 502 -11.52 13.29 -6.92
CA LYS A 502 -10.52 14.24 -7.43
C LYS A 502 -9.32 13.55 -8.06
N ASN A 503 -8.75 14.20 -9.09
CA ASN A 503 -7.55 13.73 -9.76
C ASN A 503 -7.67 12.25 -10.19
N LEU A 504 -8.76 11.89 -10.87
CA LEU A 504 -8.93 10.54 -11.43
C LEU A 504 -8.05 10.46 -12.68
N GLY A 505 -6.81 10.04 -12.45
CA GLY A 505 -5.68 10.25 -13.33
C GLY A 505 -5.44 9.06 -14.25
N ASN A 506 -5.93 9.19 -15.48
CA ASN A 506 -5.87 8.15 -16.53
C ASN A 506 -6.61 6.86 -16.12
N ASN A 507 -7.86 6.76 -16.56
CA ASN A 507 -8.35 5.46 -16.99
C ASN A 507 -7.77 5.14 -18.39
N ASN A 508 -7.01 4.05 -18.47
CA ASN A 508 -6.45 3.48 -19.69
C ASN A 508 -7.12 2.14 -20.06
N GLY A 509 -7.74 1.45 -19.10
CA GLY A 509 -8.42 0.18 -19.31
C GLY A 509 -9.74 0.34 -20.06
N LYS A 510 -10.19 -0.70 -20.79
CA LYS A 510 -11.47 -0.63 -21.50
C LYS A 510 -12.63 -0.64 -20.49
N VAL A 511 -13.61 0.23 -20.67
CA VAL A 511 -14.87 0.21 -19.90
C VAL A 511 -15.98 -0.37 -20.79
N THR A 512 -16.78 -1.31 -20.28
CA THR A 512 -17.90 -1.90 -21.02
C THR A 512 -19.08 -2.20 -20.11
N GLY A 513 -20.27 -1.72 -20.50
CA GLY A 513 -21.53 -1.94 -19.78
C GLY A 513 -22.76 -1.85 -20.69
N ASN A 514 -23.91 -1.59 -20.10
CA ASN A 514 -25.19 -1.29 -20.74
C ASN A 514 -25.60 0.15 -20.40
N ASP A 515 -25.90 0.43 -19.13
CA ASP A 515 -26.52 1.69 -18.70
C ASP A 515 -25.58 2.51 -17.79
N ASN A 516 -25.51 3.83 -17.99
CA ASN A 516 -24.66 4.75 -17.23
C ASN A 516 -23.17 4.32 -17.25
N VAL A 517 -22.56 4.37 -18.44
CA VAL A 517 -21.19 3.85 -18.68
C VAL A 517 -20.22 5.00 -18.89
N GLY A 518 -19.20 5.13 -18.04
CA GLY A 518 -18.26 6.26 -18.06
C GLY A 518 -16.79 5.88 -18.02
N GLY A 519 -15.97 6.55 -18.84
CA GLY A 519 -14.51 6.34 -18.84
C GLY A 519 -13.83 6.59 -17.48
N ASN A 520 -14.42 7.40 -16.60
CA ASN A 520 -13.97 7.57 -15.21
C ASN A 520 -15.06 7.26 -14.18
N ILE A 521 -16.29 7.76 -14.37
CA ILE A 521 -17.40 7.59 -13.42
C ILE A 521 -18.65 7.07 -14.13
N GLY A 522 -19.26 5.97 -13.68
CA GLY A 522 -20.50 5.46 -14.27
C GLY A 522 -21.66 6.45 -14.07
N GLN A 523 -22.03 6.69 -12.82
CA GLN A 523 -22.98 7.74 -12.42
C GLN A 523 -22.37 8.67 -11.36
N ASN A 524 -22.46 9.98 -11.57
CA ASN A 524 -22.18 11.01 -10.56
C ASN A 524 -23.50 11.59 -10.04
N ASP A 525 -23.90 11.21 -8.82
CA ASP A 525 -25.17 11.59 -8.20
C ASP A 525 -25.19 13.07 -7.74
N LYS A 526 -26.36 13.57 -7.32
CA LYS A 526 -26.64 14.97 -6.92
C LYS A 526 -25.71 15.55 -5.88
N THR A 527 -25.15 14.72 -4.99
CA THR A 527 -24.13 15.19 -4.01
C THR A 527 -22.69 14.98 -4.47
N GLY A 528 -22.49 14.25 -5.57
CA GLY A 528 -21.19 13.91 -6.15
C GLY A 528 -20.48 15.11 -6.75
N VAL A 529 -19.24 15.31 -6.30
CA VAL A 529 -18.32 16.32 -6.84
C VAL A 529 -17.13 15.60 -7.47
N ALA A 530 -17.08 15.62 -8.80
CA ALA A 530 -16.02 15.07 -9.61
C ALA A 530 -15.16 16.19 -10.21
N ASP A 531 -13.85 16.18 -9.97
CA ASP A 531 -12.92 17.17 -10.51
C ASP A 531 -11.62 16.55 -11.03
N THR A 532 -11.12 17.06 -12.15
CA THR A 532 -9.86 16.63 -12.78
C THR A 532 -9.94 15.15 -13.18
N LEU A 533 -10.71 14.87 -14.23
CA LEU A 533 -10.92 13.53 -14.80
C LEU A 533 -10.22 13.41 -16.16
N LEU A 534 -9.48 12.31 -16.37
CA LEU A 534 -8.79 12.05 -17.64
C LEU A 534 -8.98 10.60 -18.08
N ASN A 535 -9.45 10.41 -19.32
CA ASN A 535 -9.67 9.09 -19.93
C ASN A 535 -8.95 8.94 -21.27
N THR A 536 -8.32 7.79 -21.47
CA THR A 536 -7.77 7.31 -22.75
C THR A 536 -8.22 5.88 -23.08
N GLY A 537 -8.96 5.21 -22.20
CA GLY A 537 -9.52 3.88 -22.44
C GLY A 537 -10.81 3.95 -23.25
N ASP A 538 -11.07 2.97 -24.12
CA ASP A 538 -12.30 2.91 -24.89
C ASP A 538 -13.50 2.60 -23.98
N VAL A 539 -14.62 3.30 -24.22
CA VAL A 539 -15.88 3.18 -23.49
C VAL A 539 -16.94 2.59 -24.43
N THR A 540 -17.64 1.55 -23.99
CA THR A 540 -18.72 0.91 -24.76
C THR A 540 -19.95 0.70 -23.87
N GLY A 541 -21.11 1.21 -24.29
CA GLY A 541 -22.37 1.02 -23.56
C GLY A 541 -23.56 0.86 -24.48
N HIS A 542 -24.76 0.95 -23.92
CA HIS A 542 -26.02 1.14 -24.62
C HIS A 542 -26.49 2.58 -24.40
N ASP A 543 -26.95 2.94 -23.20
CA ASP A 543 -27.53 4.25 -22.92
C ASP A 543 -26.76 5.02 -21.83
N ASN A 544 -26.72 6.35 -21.95
CA ASN A 544 -25.92 7.27 -21.11
C ASN A 544 -24.43 6.90 -21.11
N VAL A 545 -23.78 6.99 -22.27
CA VAL A 545 -22.39 6.56 -22.50
C VAL A 545 -21.47 7.76 -22.63
N GLY A 546 -20.52 7.91 -21.70
CA GLY A 546 -19.66 9.09 -21.58
C GLY A 546 -18.16 8.80 -21.59
N GLY A 547 -17.39 9.58 -22.34
CA GLY A 547 -15.93 9.49 -22.33
C GLY A 547 -15.27 9.70 -20.96
N ASN A 548 -15.95 10.38 -20.02
CA ASN A 548 -15.54 10.51 -18.62
C ASN A 548 -16.66 10.15 -17.63
N VAL A 549 -17.91 10.60 -17.84
CA VAL A 549 -19.03 10.36 -16.93
C VAL A 549 -20.24 9.83 -17.70
N GLY A 550 -20.80 8.67 -17.33
CA GLY A 550 -21.98 8.13 -18.02
C GLY A 550 -23.21 9.01 -17.80
N ASP A 551 -23.64 9.11 -16.55
CA ASP A 551 -24.74 9.98 -16.11
C ASP A 551 -24.30 10.96 -15.02
N ASN A 552 -24.65 12.24 -15.15
CA ASN A 552 -24.34 13.29 -14.19
C ASN A 552 -25.60 14.00 -13.67
N LYS A 553 -25.81 13.89 -12.35
CA LYS A 553 -26.82 14.63 -11.58
C LYS A 553 -26.20 15.67 -10.64
N GLY A 554 -24.87 15.69 -10.52
CA GLY A 554 -24.09 16.52 -9.60
C GLY A 554 -23.15 17.51 -10.30
N LYS A 555 -21.95 17.70 -9.76
CA LYS A 555 -20.94 18.63 -10.31
C LYS A 555 -19.75 17.88 -10.91
N VAL A 556 -19.41 18.22 -12.15
CA VAL A 556 -18.27 17.69 -12.92
C VAL A 556 -17.41 18.85 -13.43
N THR A 557 -16.12 18.87 -13.11
CA THR A 557 -15.18 19.92 -13.58
C THR A 557 -13.85 19.37 -14.09
N ASN A 558 -13.25 20.06 -15.08
CA ASN A 558 -11.93 19.75 -15.63
C ASN A 558 -11.85 18.31 -16.18
N VAL A 559 -12.60 18.03 -17.25
CA VAL A 559 -12.70 16.69 -17.86
C VAL A 559 -12.06 16.64 -19.25
N VAL A 560 -11.26 15.59 -19.49
CA VAL A 560 -10.54 15.39 -20.75
C VAL A 560 -10.70 13.96 -21.24
N ASN A 561 -11.16 13.78 -22.48
CA ASN A 561 -11.26 12.46 -23.12
C ASN A 561 -10.42 12.36 -24.41
N SER A 562 -9.87 11.17 -24.61
CA SER A 562 -9.17 10.74 -25.83
C SER A 562 -9.45 9.29 -26.24
N GLY A 563 -10.15 8.50 -25.42
CA GLY A 563 -10.62 7.16 -25.78
C GLY A 563 -11.87 7.22 -26.65
N LYS A 564 -12.16 6.16 -27.42
CA LYS A 564 -13.38 6.10 -28.23
C LYS A 564 -14.60 5.80 -27.36
N VAL A 565 -15.73 6.43 -27.68
CA VAL A 565 -17.03 6.22 -27.03
C VAL A 565 -18.01 5.66 -28.07
N ASP A 566 -18.56 4.47 -27.83
CA ASP A 566 -19.54 3.81 -28.71
C ASP A 566 -20.78 3.40 -27.89
N GLY A 567 -21.98 3.76 -28.34
CA GLY A 567 -23.24 3.53 -27.63
C GLY A 567 -24.47 3.61 -28.54
N ASN A 568 -25.64 3.77 -27.94
CA ASN A 568 -26.94 3.86 -28.62
C ASN A 568 -27.61 5.24 -28.37
N GLU A 569 -27.95 5.57 -27.12
CA GLU A 569 -28.62 6.82 -26.74
C GLU A 569 -27.82 7.60 -25.68
N GLY A 570 -27.80 8.93 -25.76
CA GLY A 570 -27.12 9.79 -24.78
C GLY A 570 -25.61 9.55 -24.78
N VAL A 571 -24.98 9.68 -25.95
CA VAL A 571 -23.56 9.36 -26.15
C VAL A 571 -22.73 10.64 -26.26
N GLY A 572 -22.00 10.98 -25.19
CA GLY A 572 -21.16 12.17 -25.15
C GLY A 572 -19.68 11.85 -25.07
N GLY A 573 -18.87 12.56 -25.85
CA GLY A 573 -17.41 12.42 -25.79
C GLY A 573 -16.79 12.76 -24.42
N ASN A 574 -17.52 13.39 -23.49
CA ASN A 574 -17.14 13.52 -22.09
C ASN A 574 -18.23 13.08 -21.10
N VAL A 575 -19.49 13.46 -21.32
CA VAL A 575 -20.63 13.15 -20.43
C VAL A 575 -21.80 12.58 -21.24
N GLY A 576 -22.32 11.40 -20.89
CA GLY A 576 -23.44 10.80 -21.62
C GLY A 576 -24.74 11.58 -21.46
N ASN A 577 -25.24 11.64 -20.22
CA ASN A 577 -26.38 12.48 -19.81
C ASN A 577 -25.99 13.46 -18.70
N ASN A 578 -26.45 14.70 -18.79
CA ASN A 578 -26.33 15.75 -17.78
C ASN A 578 -27.74 16.20 -17.36
N GLU A 579 -28.21 15.77 -16.20
CA GLU A 579 -29.57 16.04 -15.71
C GLU A 579 -29.79 17.53 -15.36
N ARG A 580 -31.07 17.88 -15.23
CA ARG A 580 -31.50 19.17 -14.67
C ARG A 580 -30.85 19.42 -13.31
N GLU A 581 -30.41 20.66 -13.09
CA GLU A 581 -29.64 21.12 -11.92
C GLU A 581 -28.18 20.63 -11.85
N ALA A 582 -27.78 19.62 -12.63
CA ALA A 582 -26.40 19.18 -12.73
C ALA A 582 -25.51 20.21 -13.45
N SER A 583 -24.20 20.13 -13.26
CA SER A 583 -23.24 21.07 -13.86
C SER A 583 -21.98 20.40 -14.43
N VAL A 584 -21.60 20.81 -15.64
CA VAL A 584 -20.34 20.45 -16.31
C VAL A 584 -19.58 21.73 -16.69
N SER A 585 -18.30 21.84 -16.33
CA SER A 585 -17.44 22.92 -16.86
C SER A 585 -15.99 22.52 -17.13
N THR A 586 -15.38 23.17 -18.12
CA THR A 586 -14.03 22.86 -18.62
C THR A 586 -13.96 21.42 -19.13
N ALA A 587 -14.55 21.18 -20.30
CA ALA A 587 -14.57 19.87 -20.96
C ALA A 587 -13.82 19.92 -22.29
N VAL A 588 -12.95 18.94 -22.55
CA VAL A 588 -12.23 18.78 -23.82
C VAL A 588 -12.34 17.34 -24.29
N ASN A 589 -12.83 17.12 -25.50
CA ASN A 589 -12.82 15.79 -26.12
C ASN A 589 -12.00 15.79 -27.42
N THR A 590 -11.19 14.72 -27.57
CA THR A 590 -10.38 14.40 -28.76
C THR A 590 -10.64 13.00 -29.31
N GLY A 591 -11.41 12.15 -28.59
CA GLY A 591 -11.82 10.83 -29.06
C GLY A 591 -13.10 10.87 -29.90
N GLU A 592 -13.31 9.84 -30.72
CA GLU A 592 -14.56 9.62 -31.46
C GLU A 592 -15.71 9.34 -30.47
N ALA A 593 -16.86 9.99 -30.64
CA ALA A 593 -18.11 9.67 -29.96
C ALA A 593 -19.15 9.25 -31.01
N LYS A 594 -19.76 8.08 -30.82
CA LYS A 594 -20.63 7.44 -31.81
C LYS A 594 -21.86 6.78 -31.16
N GLY A 595 -23.04 7.08 -31.68
CA GLY A 595 -24.29 6.44 -31.29
C GLY A 595 -25.40 6.68 -32.32
N ASN A 596 -26.64 6.34 -31.96
CA ASN A 596 -27.81 6.45 -32.84
C ASN A 596 -28.69 7.67 -32.49
N LYS A 597 -28.72 8.09 -31.21
CA LYS A 597 -29.54 9.19 -30.69
C LYS A 597 -28.79 9.97 -29.61
N ASP A 598 -29.07 11.28 -29.52
CA ASP A 598 -28.53 12.21 -28.52
C ASP A 598 -27.00 12.07 -28.37
N VAL A 599 -26.30 12.29 -29.50
CA VAL A 599 -24.85 12.13 -29.66
C VAL A 599 -24.18 13.49 -29.81
N ASP A 600 -23.16 13.77 -28.98
CA ASP A 600 -22.37 15.02 -29.05
C ASP A 600 -20.88 14.80 -28.79
N LYS A 601 -20.06 15.74 -29.27
CA LYS A 601 -18.62 15.79 -29.01
C LYS A 601 -18.27 15.87 -27.52
N ASN A 602 -19.11 16.46 -26.66
CA ASN A 602 -18.88 16.58 -25.23
C ASN A 602 -20.03 16.06 -24.36
N ILE A 603 -21.28 16.48 -24.55
CA ILE A 603 -22.43 16.13 -23.68
C ILE A 603 -23.61 15.62 -24.53
N GLY A 604 -23.85 14.31 -24.53
CA GLY A 604 -24.83 13.67 -25.44
C GLY A 604 -26.25 14.16 -25.24
N LYS A 605 -26.76 14.04 -24.01
CA LYS A 605 -28.03 14.62 -23.55
C LYS A 605 -27.78 15.64 -22.44
N ASN A 606 -28.39 16.82 -22.54
CA ASN A 606 -28.13 17.93 -21.62
C ASN A 606 -29.41 18.67 -21.21
N ASP A 607 -29.93 18.36 -20.01
CA ASP A 607 -31.00 19.09 -19.32
C ASP A 607 -30.46 20.09 -18.28
N GLY A 608 -29.13 20.10 -18.06
CA GLY A 608 -28.45 20.83 -16.99
C GLY A 608 -27.61 22.02 -17.45
N TYR A 609 -26.75 22.52 -16.55
CA TYR A 609 -25.85 23.65 -16.80
C TYR A 609 -24.53 23.18 -17.43
N SER A 610 -24.10 23.83 -18.51
CA SER A 610 -22.82 23.56 -19.19
C SER A 610 -22.10 24.85 -19.59
N HIS A 611 -20.85 25.04 -19.16
CA HIS A 611 -20.03 26.23 -19.45
C HIS A 611 -18.60 25.84 -19.86
N ASP A 612 -17.99 26.60 -20.76
CA ASP A 612 -16.62 26.36 -21.28
C ASP A 612 -16.38 24.90 -21.73
N LEU A 613 -17.28 24.40 -22.60
CA LEU A 613 -17.04 23.20 -23.40
C LEU A 613 -16.12 23.57 -24.58
N ASP A 614 -15.10 22.74 -24.85
CA ASP A 614 -14.05 22.94 -25.85
C ASP A 614 -13.23 24.24 -25.72
N ASN A 615 -13.39 25.02 -24.64
CA ASN A 615 -12.81 26.36 -24.53
C ASN A 615 -11.36 26.36 -23.97
N TYR A 616 -10.47 25.65 -24.65
CA TYR A 616 -9.03 25.93 -24.67
C TYR A 616 -8.59 25.86 -26.15
N PRO A 617 -7.76 26.80 -26.65
CA PRO A 617 -7.76 27.17 -28.06
C PRO A 617 -7.48 25.99 -29.02
N SER A 618 -8.26 25.92 -30.08
CA SER A 618 -8.00 25.05 -31.22
C SER A 618 -6.68 25.45 -31.90
N THR A 619 -5.71 24.54 -31.84
CA THR A 619 -4.39 24.57 -32.50
C THR A 619 -3.45 25.73 -32.14
N ASP A 620 -2.36 25.35 -31.44
CA ASP A 620 -1.12 26.08 -31.14
C ASP A 620 -1.19 27.33 -30.23
N ASP A 621 -0.16 27.46 -29.37
CA ASP A 621 0.04 28.50 -28.34
C ASP A 621 -1.13 28.74 -27.35
N GLY A 622 -1.05 28.12 -26.16
CA GLY A 622 -2.08 28.21 -25.12
C GLY A 622 -2.28 29.61 -24.52
N ALA A 623 -3.54 30.04 -24.44
CA ALA A 623 -3.99 31.30 -23.87
C ALA A 623 -5.08 31.08 -22.79
N VAL A 624 -5.24 32.04 -21.87
CA VAL A 624 -6.26 32.03 -20.80
C VAL A 624 -7.11 33.30 -20.92
N ILE A 625 -8.43 33.15 -20.82
CA ILE A 625 -9.40 34.25 -20.82
C ILE A 625 -9.94 34.44 -19.39
N ILE A 626 -10.23 35.69 -19.00
CA ILE A 626 -10.89 36.02 -17.73
C ILE A 626 -12.10 36.92 -18.03
N GLY A 627 -13.30 36.45 -17.69
CA GLY A 627 -14.55 37.20 -17.82
C GLY A 627 -14.91 38.03 -16.57
N PRO A 628 -15.68 39.13 -16.70
CA PRO A 628 -16.17 39.93 -15.58
C PRO A 628 -17.45 39.35 -14.94
N LYS A 629 -17.77 39.82 -13.72
CA LYS A 629 -18.99 39.48 -12.96
C LYS A 629 -20.26 40.00 -13.67
N ASP A 630 -21.32 39.19 -13.65
CA ASP A 630 -22.66 39.55 -14.14
C ASP A 630 -23.27 40.68 -13.26
N PRO A 631 -23.76 41.79 -13.85
CA PRO A 631 -24.48 42.84 -13.11
C PRO A 631 -25.71 42.37 -12.32
N ASN A 632 -26.33 41.24 -12.70
CA ASN A 632 -27.59 40.78 -12.11
C ASN A 632 -27.45 40.06 -10.75
N TYR A 633 -26.23 39.67 -10.35
CA TYR A 633 -25.98 38.90 -9.12
C TYR A 633 -24.89 39.53 -8.23
N PRO A 634 -25.25 40.43 -7.29
CA PRO A 634 -24.28 41.19 -6.51
C PRO A 634 -23.51 40.35 -5.46
N ASP A 635 -24.09 39.28 -4.91
CA ASP A 635 -23.65 38.73 -3.61
C ASP A 635 -22.67 37.53 -3.67
N LEU A 636 -22.11 37.20 -4.84
CA LEU A 636 -21.03 36.21 -4.92
C LEU A 636 -19.70 36.77 -4.34
N PRO A 637 -19.02 36.03 -3.44
CA PRO A 637 -17.85 36.50 -2.68
C PRO A 637 -16.57 36.65 -3.52
N GLU A 638 -15.61 37.42 -3.01
CA GLU A 638 -14.33 37.67 -3.67
C GLU A 638 -13.43 36.42 -3.72
N TYR A 639 -13.00 36.02 -4.92
CA TYR A 639 -11.98 34.99 -5.13
C TYR A 639 -10.55 35.56 -4.98
N ASP A 640 -9.81 35.17 -3.93
CA ASP A 640 -8.40 35.56 -3.75
C ASP A 640 -7.45 34.77 -4.68
N ASN A 641 -7.51 35.11 -5.97
CA ASN A 641 -6.81 34.44 -7.06
C ASN A 641 -5.28 34.55 -6.95
N THR A 642 -4.67 33.59 -6.26
CA THR A 642 -3.22 33.55 -5.98
C THR A 642 -2.48 32.49 -6.80
N LEU A 643 -2.20 32.81 -8.07
CA LEU A 643 -1.23 32.05 -8.86
C LEU A 643 0.20 32.47 -8.49
N LEU A 644 1.03 31.52 -8.04
CA LEU A 644 2.45 31.70 -7.70
C LEU A 644 2.82 32.80 -6.68
N GLY A 645 1.84 33.38 -5.98
CA GLY A 645 2.05 34.29 -4.85
C GLY A 645 2.15 35.79 -5.20
N MET A 646 1.66 36.21 -6.36
CA MET A 646 1.43 37.63 -6.69
C MET A 646 -0.06 37.97 -6.54
N LYS A 647 -0.36 39.22 -6.14
CA LYS A 647 -1.72 39.79 -6.09
C LYS A 647 -1.85 40.89 -7.13
N PHE A 648 -3.02 40.96 -7.79
CA PHE A 648 -3.35 41.97 -8.79
C PHE A 648 -4.63 42.73 -8.37
N ARG A 649 -4.77 43.99 -8.82
CA ARG A 649 -6.01 44.77 -8.73
C ARG A 649 -6.34 45.30 -10.12
N VAL A 650 -7.63 45.25 -10.48
CA VAL A 650 -8.20 45.85 -11.70
C VAL A 650 -9.26 46.86 -11.26
N SER A 651 -9.38 48.00 -11.93
CA SER A 651 -10.36 49.03 -11.56
C SER A 651 -11.72 48.82 -12.25
N PRO A 652 -12.85 49.33 -11.70
CA PRO A 652 -14.18 48.91 -12.14
C PRO A 652 -14.68 49.49 -13.48
N LYS A 653 -13.87 50.23 -14.24
CA LYS A 653 -14.33 51.03 -15.40
C LYS A 653 -13.41 50.89 -16.61
N GLY A 654 -13.49 49.74 -17.27
CA GLY A 654 -12.90 49.51 -18.60
C GLY A 654 -13.07 48.06 -19.05
N LYS A 655 -13.71 47.83 -20.21
CA LYS A 655 -13.76 46.50 -20.85
C LYS A 655 -12.53 46.33 -21.74
N GLY A 656 -11.53 45.59 -21.26
CA GLY A 656 -10.32 45.25 -22.02
C GLY A 656 -9.57 44.08 -21.39
N ALA A 657 -9.00 43.21 -22.22
CA ALA A 657 -8.25 42.04 -21.76
C ALA A 657 -6.76 42.35 -21.61
N LEU A 658 -6.13 41.91 -20.52
CA LEU A 658 -4.68 41.82 -20.42
C LEU A 658 -4.20 40.45 -20.88
N ILE A 659 -3.35 40.41 -21.91
CA ILE A 659 -2.77 39.17 -22.44
C ILE A 659 -1.31 39.06 -21.95
N PHE A 660 -1.05 38.03 -21.15
CA PHE A 660 0.30 37.73 -20.65
C PHE A 660 0.98 36.71 -21.57
N LYS A 661 2.02 37.10 -22.32
CA LYS A 661 2.71 36.18 -23.23
C LYS A 661 3.98 35.58 -22.60
N SER A 662 3.83 34.35 -22.11
CA SER A 662 4.88 33.37 -21.78
C SER A 662 5.93 33.73 -20.70
N MET A 663 6.19 32.78 -19.79
CA MET A 663 7.43 32.76 -19.00
C MET A 663 8.46 31.84 -19.67
N GLN A 664 9.45 32.43 -20.36
CA GLN A 664 10.73 31.78 -20.61
C GLN A 664 11.87 32.59 -19.99
N ASN A 665 12.80 31.89 -19.32
CA ASN A 665 14.04 32.41 -18.73
C ASN A 665 13.95 33.53 -17.66
N GLY A 666 12.77 34.06 -17.34
CA GLY A 666 12.53 34.88 -16.14
C GLY A 666 12.23 36.36 -16.36
N GLU A 667 11.90 36.77 -17.58
CA GLU A 667 11.35 38.10 -17.90
C GLU A 667 9.86 37.97 -18.28
N ILE A 668 9.12 39.08 -18.26
CA ILE A 668 7.69 39.15 -18.59
C ILE A 668 7.51 40.17 -19.73
N THR A 669 6.75 39.80 -20.76
CA THR A 669 6.32 40.72 -21.83
C THR A 669 4.80 40.90 -21.75
N LEU A 670 4.35 42.14 -21.61
CA LEU A 670 2.93 42.50 -21.78
C LEU A 670 2.62 42.70 -23.27
N LEU A 671 1.43 42.25 -23.67
CA LEU A 671 0.81 42.60 -24.94
C LEU A 671 -0.65 43.00 -24.66
N ILE A 672 -1.02 44.21 -25.08
CA ILE A 672 -2.40 44.71 -25.00
C ILE A 672 -2.93 44.74 -26.43
N SER A 673 -3.93 43.92 -26.72
CA SER A 673 -4.58 43.88 -28.04
C SER A 673 -6.00 44.42 -27.94
N PRO A 674 -6.39 45.40 -28.76
CA PRO A 674 -7.80 45.72 -28.93
C PRO A 674 -8.52 44.57 -29.65
N VAL A 675 -9.81 44.40 -29.36
CA VAL A 675 -10.72 43.53 -30.12
C VAL A 675 -11.59 44.44 -31.01
N TYR A 676 -12.00 43.92 -32.17
CA TYR A 676 -12.70 44.66 -33.22
C TYR A 676 -13.87 45.53 -32.71
N GLY A 677 -13.98 46.76 -33.21
CA GLY A 677 -15.21 47.56 -33.17
C GLY A 677 -15.14 48.92 -32.44
N TYR A 678 -14.16 49.16 -31.57
CA TYR A 678 -14.17 50.33 -30.68
C TYR A 678 -12.96 51.26 -30.82
N LYS A 679 -13.21 52.57 -30.81
CA LYS A 679 -12.17 53.61 -30.65
C LYS A 679 -11.73 53.69 -29.18
N PHE A 680 -10.42 53.77 -28.96
CA PHE A 680 -9.83 54.12 -27.67
C PHE A 680 -9.42 55.60 -27.67
N ASP A 681 -10.40 56.48 -27.46
CA ASP A 681 -10.13 57.89 -27.21
C ASP A 681 -9.76 58.10 -25.73
N ASN A 682 -8.72 58.90 -25.46
CA ASN A 682 -8.25 59.32 -24.13
C ASN A 682 -7.69 58.24 -23.18
N TRP A 683 -6.58 57.57 -23.55
CA TRP A 683 -5.64 57.04 -22.56
C TRP A 683 -4.39 57.94 -22.46
N LYS A 684 -4.04 58.39 -21.24
CA LYS A 684 -2.82 59.15 -20.95
C LYS A 684 -1.92 58.33 -20.04
N ALA A 685 -0.67 58.14 -20.46
CA ALA A 685 0.41 57.67 -19.59
C ALA A 685 1.23 58.86 -19.08
N ASP A 686 1.73 58.78 -17.86
CA ASP A 686 2.48 59.82 -17.14
C ASP A 686 3.98 59.88 -17.54
N GLY A 687 4.19 60.11 -18.84
CA GLY A 687 5.30 60.88 -19.41
C GLY A 687 6.75 60.46 -19.13
N THR A 688 7.41 59.85 -20.13
CA THR A 688 8.83 60.16 -20.48
C THR A 688 9.32 59.62 -21.85
N THR A 689 8.51 59.64 -22.92
CA THR A 689 9.02 59.69 -24.34
C THR A 689 7.90 60.12 -25.31
N PRO A 690 8.21 60.59 -26.54
CA PRO A 690 7.26 61.37 -27.35
C PRO A 690 6.23 60.53 -28.12
N ALA A 691 5.15 61.20 -28.54
CA ALA A 691 4.08 60.60 -29.33
C ALA A 691 4.50 60.32 -30.78
N MET A 692 4.03 59.20 -31.34
CA MET A 692 3.95 58.99 -32.79
C MET A 692 2.60 58.36 -33.15
N SER A 693 1.88 59.00 -34.06
CA SER A 693 0.59 58.58 -34.58
C SER A 693 0.73 57.95 -35.97
N LYS A 694 0.87 56.61 -36.03
CA LYS A 694 0.53 55.82 -37.22
C LYS A 694 0.46 54.32 -36.91
N ASN A 695 -0.31 53.60 -37.73
CA ASN A 695 -0.45 52.15 -37.65
C ASN A 695 0.88 51.45 -37.92
N ILE A 696 1.38 50.65 -36.97
CA ILE A 696 2.35 49.54 -37.17
C ILE A 696 2.27 48.62 -35.95
N SER A 697 2.38 47.32 -36.18
CA SER A 697 2.48 46.29 -35.13
C SER A 697 3.96 45.89 -34.94
N GLU A 698 4.65 46.53 -34.00
CA GLU A 698 6.05 46.19 -33.66
C GLU A 698 6.23 45.81 -32.19
N SER A 699 7.32 45.08 -31.92
CA SER A 699 7.66 44.56 -30.59
C SER A 699 9.03 45.06 -30.13
N PHE A 700 9.04 45.78 -29.00
CA PHE A 700 10.26 46.36 -28.45
C PHE A 700 11.27 45.28 -28.01
N LYS A 701 12.54 45.46 -28.37
CA LYS A 701 13.67 44.65 -27.89
C LYS A 701 14.74 45.56 -27.29
N ILE A 702 15.16 45.25 -26.06
CA ILE A 702 16.37 45.82 -25.44
C ILE A 702 17.36 44.68 -25.18
N LYS A 703 18.64 44.90 -25.47
CA LYS A 703 19.73 43.96 -25.19
C LYS A 703 21.05 44.71 -25.03
N LYS A 704 21.92 44.29 -24.10
CA LYS A 704 23.36 44.51 -24.21
C LYS A 704 24.19 43.45 -23.46
N GLY A 705 24.98 42.68 -24.22
CA GLY A 705 26.03 41.76 -23.73
C GLY A 705 25.57 40.34 -23.38
N ALA A 706 26.17 39.27 -23.91
CA ALA A 706 27.15 39.16 -25.00
C ALA A 706 27.10 37.76 -25.67
N VAL A 707 27.83 37.61 -26.79
CA VAL A 707 28.03 36.38 -27.60
C VAL A 707 28.91 35.33 -26.90
N VAL A 708 29.00 34.06 -27.33
CA VAL A 708 28.59 33.41 -28.61
C VAL A 708 27.43 32.41 -28.42
N GLU A 709 27.27 31.19 -28.97
CA GLU A 709 28.12 30.22 -29.70
C GLU A 709 27.21 29.25 -30.51
N ALA A 710 27.69 28.60 -31.59
CA ALA A 710 26.87 27.73 -32.45
C ALA A 710 27.44 26.30 -32.59
N HIS A 711 26.66 25.30 -32.19
CA HIS A 711 26.89 23.87 -32.45
C HIS A 711 25.55 23.14 -32.62
N LEU A 712 25.50 22.19 -33.56
CA LEU A 712 24.35 21.30 -33.77
C LEU A 712 24.17 20.34 -32.59
N SER A 713 23.23 20.62 -31.68
CA SER A 713 22.90 19.71 -30.58
C SER A 713 21.47 19.87 -30.05
N GLU A 714 20.79 18.73 -29.86
CA GLU A 714 19.56 18.53 -29.07
C GLU A 714 18.24 19.14 -29.65
N ALA A 715 17.70 18.45 -30.65
CA ALA A 715 16.24 18.37 -30.85
C ALA A 715 15.56 17.75 -29.61
N LYS A 716 14.30 18.12 -29.37
CA LYS A 716 13.51 17.85 -28.14
C LYS A 716 12.38 16.84 -28.39
N LYS A 717 11.79 16.35 -27.29
CA LYS A 717 10.58 15.50 -27.33
C LYS A 717 9.41 16.36 -27.80
N GLY A 718 8.91 16.07 -29.01
CA GLY A 718 7.86 16.84 -29.70
C GLY A 718 8.28 17.42 -31.06
N ASP A 719 9.57 17.42 -31.40
CA ASP A 719 10.05 18.04 -32.66
C ASP A 719 9.79 17.13 -33.88
N THR A 720 8.94 17.56 -34.81
CA THR A 720 8.77 16.90 -36.12
C THR A 720 9.89 17.33 -37.08
N LEU A 721 10.72 16.37 -37.52
CA LEU A 721 11.77 16.62 -38.52
C LEU A 721 11.31 16.19 -39.92
N VAL A 722 10.96 17.17 -40.75
CA VAL A 722 10.70 16.97 -42.19
C VAL A 722 12.00 17.25 -42.96
N PRO A 723 12.58 16.28 -43.68
CA PRO A 723 13.62 16.56 -44.66
C PRO A 723 13.00 17.33 -45.82
N ALA A 724 13.47 18.54 -46.10
CA ALA A 724 13.10 19.26 -47.32
C ALA A 724 13.70 18.54 -48.53
N LEU A 725 12.89 17.72 -49.21
CA LEU A 725 13.18 17.25 -50.55
C LEU A 725 12.85 18.39 -51.52
N ASP A 726 13.89 19.01 -52.07
CA ASP A 726 13.77 19.88 -53.23
C ASP A 726 13.38 19.02 -54.44
N GLU A 727 12.15 19.20 -54.93
CA GLU A 727 11.58 18.42 -56.04
C GLU A 727 12.31 18.65 -57.38
N SER A 728 13.21 19.65 -57.47
CA SER A 728 14.04 19.88 -58.66
C SER A 728 15.34 19.04 -58.71
N ALA A 729 15.76 18.44 -57.59
CA ALA A 729 17.07 17.81 -57.45
C ALA A 729 17.16 16.39 -58.08
N LYS A 730 17.55 16.31 -59.35
CA LYS A 730 17.64 15.04 -60.14
C LYS A 730 18.77 14.06 -59.74
N THR A 731 19.44 14.22 -58.60
CA THR A 731 20.48 13.29 -58.11
C THR A 731 20.42 13.11 -56.58
N PRO A 732 20.56 11.88 -56.05
CA PRO A 732 20.46 11.62 -54.61
C PRO A 732 21.66 12.16 -53.83
N SER A 733 21.42 12.90 -52.75
CA SER A 733 22.45 13.33 -51.80
C SER A 733 22.91 12.14 -50.92
N PRO A 734 24.22 11.97 -50.61
CA PRO A 734 24.70 10.74 -49.95
C PRO A 734 24.42 10.61 -48.44
N ASP A 735 24.20 11.71 -47.72
CA ASP A 735 24.37 11.76 -46.25
C ASP A 735 23.06 11.79 -45.45
N LEU A 736 22.39 10.65 -45.35
CA LEU A 736 21.26 10.40 -44.41
C LEU A 736 21.50 9.23 -43.42
N ASN A 737 22.74 8.72 -43.35
CA ASN A 737 23.06 7.41 -42.76
C ASN A 737 23.09 7.32 -41.22
N LYS A 738 22.49 8.26 -40.47
CA LYS A 738 22.37 8.20 -38.98
C LYS A 738 21.34 9.19 -38.41
N VAL A 739 20.32 8.68 -37.71
CA VAL A 739 19.40 9.48 -36.89
C VAL A 739 19.31 8.86 -35.48
N THR A 740 19.18 9.69 -34.44
CA THR A 740 19.12 9.27 -33.03
C THR A 740 17.84 9.75 -32.38
N PHE A 741 17.10 8.84 -31.75
CA PHE A 741 15.72 9.06 -31.35
C PHE A 741 15.52 9.18 -29.83
N TYR A 742 14.43 9.87 -29.48
CA TYR A 742 13.80 9.85 -28.16
C TYR A 742 12.34 9.47 -28.34
N GLU A 743 11.71 8.90 -27.32
CA GLU A 743 10.64 9.65 -26.65
C GLU A 743 9.28 9.82 -27.35
N GLY A 744 9.06 9.23 -28.53
CA GLY A 744 7.89 9.49 -29.38
C GLY A 744 8.23 10.51 -30.48
N LEU A 745 8.81 10.03 -31.58
CA LEU A 745 9.15 10.82 -32.76
C LEU A 745 8.63 10.09 -34.00
N THR A 746 7.77 10.73 -34.78
CA THR A 746 7.21 10.17 -36.03
C THR A 746 8.15 10.46 -37.20
N LEU A 747 8.27 9.53 -38.15
CA LEU A 747 9.16 9.68 -39.30
C LEU A 747 8.43 9.24 -40.59
N ALA A 748 8.03 10.22 -41.40
CA ALA A 748 7.43 9.97 -42.71
C ALA A 748 8.49 9.49 -43.71
N VAL A 749 8.16 8.47 -44.51
CA VAL A 749 9.05 7.91 -45.54
C VAL A 749 8.27 7.81 -46.85
N THR A 750 8.58 8.68 -47.80
CA THR A 750 7.99 8.67 -49.14
C THR A 750 8.45 7.42 -49.90
N PRO A 751 7.55 6.58 -50.44
CA PRO A 751 7.91 5.28 -51.02
C PRO A 751 8.55 5.40 -52.43
N ALA A 752 9.80 5.86 -52.49
CA ALA A 752 10.57 6.00 -53.73
C ALA A 752 11.85 5.13 -53.73
N LYS A 753 11.70 3.87 -54.13
CA LYS A 753 12.72 2.80 -54.18
C LYS A 753 13.21 2.31 -52.80
N ALA A 754 13.79 1.10 -52.78
CA ALA A 754 14.15 0.40 -51.54
C ALA A 754 15.38 1.02 -50.86
N GLY A 755 15.24 1.37 -49.57
CA GLY A 755 16.29 1.95 -48.74
C GLY A 755 16.41 1.27 -47.38
N ARG A 756 17.58 1.38 -46.75
CA ARG A 756 17.89 0.83 -45.41
C ARG A 756 17.83 1.94 -44.37
N ILE A 757 17.20 1.68 -43.22
CA ILE A 757 17.12 2.64 -42.11
C ILE A 757 17.73 2.04 -40.84
N ASP A 758 18.82 2.66 -40.36
CA ASP A 758 19.51 2.32 -39.12
C ASP A 758 18.98 3.20 -37.97
N LEU A 759 18.34 2.58 -36.96
CA LEU A 759 17.65 3.28 -35.88
C LEU A 759 18.36 3.11 -34.52
N VAL A 760 18.56 4.22 -33.80
CA VAL A 760 19.22 4.23 -32.48
C VAL A 760 18.29 4.80 -31.41
N SER A 761 17.92 3.99 -30.41
CA SER A 761 17.10 4.39 -29.27
C SER A 761 17.96 4.71 -28.02
N LYS A 762 17.52 5.72 -27.25
CA LYS A 762 18.11 6.10 -25.96
C LYS A 762 17.44 5.46 -24.75
N ASP A 763 16.10 5.35 -24.78
CA ASP A 763 15.29 5.13 -23.59
C ASP A 763 14.67 3.71 -23.53
N ASN A 764 14.78 2.94 -24.61
CA ASN A 764 14.63 1.47 -24.72
C ASN A 764 13.31 0.79 -24.28
N ASN A 765 12.34 1.50 -23.71
CA ASN A 765 11.10 0.88 -23.21
C ASN A 765 9.93 0.83 -24.21
N ASN A 766 9.97 1.59 -25.31
CA ASN A 766 9.21 1.33 -26.53
C ASN A 766 9.84 2.11 -27.70
N LEU A 767 9.62 1.64 -28.94
CA LEU A 767 9.83 2.43 -30.15
C LEU A 767 8.74 2.04 -31.17
N SER A 768 7.67 2.84 -31.21
CA SER A 768 6.71 2.79 -32.32
C SER A 768 7.36 3.35 -33.59
N ILE A 769 7.12 2.68 -34.72
CA ILE A 769 7.54 3.15 -36.04
C ILE A 769 6.28 3.21 -36.91
N THR A 770 5.64 4.37 -36.95
CA THR A 770 4.49 4.61 -37.84
C THR A 770 5.02 4.98 -39.22
N ALA A 771 5.07 4.01 -40.13
CA ALA A 771 5.39 4.26 -41.53
C ALA A 771 4.13 4.71 -42.27
N VAL A 772 4.10 5.97 -42.71
CA VAL A 772 2.96 6.58 -43.41
C VAL A 772 3.26 6.69 -44.90
N PRO A 773 2.81 5.74 -45.75
CA PRO A 773 2.88 5.91 -47.19
C PRO A 773 1.82 6.91 -47.65
N GLN A 774 2.22 8.00 -48.30
CA GLN A 774 1.26 8.82 -49.03
C GLN A 774 0.91 8.18 -50.37
N LEU A 775 -0.40 8.02 -50.61
CA LEU A 775 -0.97 7.82 -51.93
C LEU A 775 -2.15 8.81 -52.08
N ASN A 776 -2.02 9.75 -53.01
CA ASN A 776 -3.06 10.66 -53.49
C ASN A 776 -4.03 11.21 -52.42
N ALA A 777 -3.54 12.15 -51.60
CA ALA A 777 -4.33 13.07 -50.77
C ALA A 777 -5.29 12.46 -49.71
N LYS A 778 -5.20 11.17 -49.40
CA LYS A 778 -5.82 10.58 -48.20
C LYS A 778 -4.77 9.84 -47.37
N PHE A 779 -4.59 10.28 -46.12
CA PHE A 779 -3.87 9.51 -45.12
C PHE A 779 -4.74 8.33 -44.68
N VAL A 780 -4.28 7.10 -44.92
CA VAL A 780 -4.93 5.88 -44.42
C VAL A 780 -3.99 5.26 -43.40
N GLU A 781 -4.25 5.48 -42.12
CA GLU A 781 -3.46 4.89 -41.05
C GLU A 781 -3.69 3.37 -40.97
N TRP A 782 -2.68 2.60 -41.35
CA TRP A 782 -2.59 1.17 -41.07
C TRP A 782 -1.58 0.94 -39.96
N GLN A 783 -2.06 0.79 -38.71
CA GLN A 783 -1.19 0.43 -37.59
C GLN A 783 -0.68 -1.01 -37.71
N ILE A 784 0.56 -1.19 -38.19
CA ILE A 784 1.28 -2.47 -38.10
C ILE A 784 1.87 -2.60 -36.69
N SER A 785 1.05 -3.01 -35.73
CA SER A 785 1.42 -3.17 -34.32
C SER A 785 2.18 -4.49 -34.04
N GLY A 786 3.49 -4.49 -34.25
CA GLY A 786 4.36 -5.66 -34.02
C GLY A 786 5.14 -5.63 -32.70
N LYS A 787 4.88 -6.57 -31.78
CA LYS A 787 5.72 -6.77 -30.57
C LYS A 787 7.05 -7.46 -30.89
N VAL A 788 8.09 -6.67 -31.15
CA VAL A 788 9.49 -7.18 -31.20
C VAL A 788 9.90 -7.70 -29.82
N SER A 789 9.82 -9.01 -29.65
CA SER A 789 10.06 -9.67 -28.36
C SER A 789 11.52 -10.13 -28.26
N LEU A 790 12.26 -9.62 -27.27
CA LEU A 790 13.66 -10.00 -27.06
C LEU A 790 13.79 -11.49 -26.67
N ALA A 791 14.31 -12.31 -27.59
CA ALA A 791 14.60 -13.71 -27.32
C ALA A 791 15.61 -13.87 -26.17
N LYS A 792 15.29 -14.72 -25.18
CA LYS A 792 16.16 -14.97 -24.02
C LYS A 792 17.54 -15.45 -24.47
N GLY A 793 18.57 -14.65 -24.15
CA GLY A 793 19.98 -15.02 -24.33
C GLY A 793 20.67 -14.47 -25.58
N SER A 794 20.01 -13.69 -26.43
CA SER A 794 20.65 -13.12 -27.64
C SER A 794 21.68 -12.03 -27.31
N SER A 795 22.97 -12.37 -27.32
CA SER A 795 24.09 -11.44 -27.20
C SER A 795 24.77 -11.19 -28.57
N LYS A 796 24.31 -10.15 -29.30
CA LYS A 796 25.07 -9.40 -30.33
C LYS A 796 24.23 -8.26 -30.94
N ASP A 797 24.58 -7.03 -30.54
CA ASP A 797 24.74 -5.79 -31.32
C ASP A 797 23.66 -5.24 -32.27
N SER A 798 22.72 -6.02 -32.81
CA SER A 798 21.57 -5.52 -33.59
C SER A 798 20.47 -6.57 -33.74
N GLN A 799 19.21 -6.13 -33.76
CA GLN A 799 18.09 -6.93 -34.29
C GLN A 799 17.51 -6.27 -35.54
N THR A 800 17.10 -7.08 -36.51
CA THR A 800 16.57 -6.64 -37.80
C THR A 800 15.12 -7.08 -37.92
N ALA A 801 14.21 -6.13 -38.13
CA ALA A 801 12.83 -6.41 -38.52
C ALA A 801 12.63 -6.10 -40.00
N THR A 802 12.01 -7.03 -40.72
CA THR A 802 11.71 -6.89 -42.15
C THR A 802 10.20 -6.88 -42.33
N PHE A 803 9.67 -5.78 -42.83
CA PHE A 803 8.24 -5.61 -43.11
C PHE A 803 8.01 -5.75 -44.62
N VAL A 804 7.04 -6.58 -45.00
CA VAL A 804 6.72 -6.92 -46.40
C VAL A 804 5.28 -6.51 -46.69
N TYR A 805 5.10 -5.66 -47.70
CA TYR A 805 3.78 -5.16 -48.09
C TYR A 805 3.12 -6.04 -49.17
N LYS A 806 1.79 -6.17 -49.09
CA LYS A 806 0.85 -6.60 -50.14
C LYS A 806 -0.42 -5.77 -49.90
N LYS A 807 -1.12 -5.23 -50.89
CA LYS A 807 -1.37 -5.68 -52.27
C LYS A 807 -0.94 -4.63 -53.29
N GLY A 808 -0.46 -5.05 -54.47
CA GLY A 808 0.20 -4.18 -55.45
C GLY A 808 1.70 -4.48 -55.49
N ASP A 809 2.53 -3.47 -55.25
CA ASP A 809 3.99 -3.56 -55.38
C ASP A 809 4.74 -3.94 -54.10
N LYS A 810 5.90 -4.58 -54.28
CA LYS A 810 6.74 -5.11 -53.18
C LYS A 810 7.70 -4.04 -52.63
N ALA A 811 7.21 -3.20 -51.74
CA ALA A 811 8.09 -2.46 -50.83
C ALA A 811 8.55 -3.38 -49.68
N THR A 812 9.85 -3.40 -49.41
CA THR A 812 10.46 -4.09 -48.26
C THR A 812 11.15 -3.07 -47.38
N ILE A 813 10.68 -2.92 -46.14
CA ILE A 813 11.29 -2.01 -45.15
C ILE A 813 12.10 -2.85 -44.16
N THR A 814 13.40 -2.59 -44.10
CA THR A 814 14.34 -3.26 -43.18
C THR A 814 14.79 -2.28 -42.10
N ALA A 815 14.24 -2.43 -40.90
CA ALA A 815 14.57 -1.63 -39.73
C ALA A 815 15.63 -2.33 -38.87
N VAL A 816 16.78 -1.70 -38.66
CA VAL A 816 17.87 -2.22 -37.83
C VAL A 816 17.89 -1.50 -36.48
N PHE A 817 17.49 -2.20 -35.41
CA PHE A 817 17.44 -1.66 -34.05
C PHE A 817 18.81 -1.76 -33.38
N LYS A 818 19.38 -0.60 -33.04
CA LYS A 818 20.62 -0.47 -32.27
C LYS A 818 20.32 0.14 -30.90
N PHE A 819 20.25 -0.71 -29.88
CA PHE A 819 20.14 -0.29 -28.49
C PHE A 819 21.44 0.39 -28.03
N GLY A 820 21.35 1.54 -27.38
CA GLY A 820 22.52 2.20 -26.80
C GLY A 820 23.25 1.31 -25.78
N THR A 821 24.59 1.34 -25.75
CA THR A 821 25.36 0.56 -24.77
C THR A 821 25.16 1.11 -23.37
N ALA A 822 24.79 0.24 -22.41
CA ALA A 822 24.60 0.64 -21.01
C ALA A 822 25.86 1.34 -20.42
N PRO A 823 25.71 2.38 -19.58
CA PRO A 823 26.83 3.18 -19.10
C PRO A 823 27.97 2.35 -18.49
N ALA A 824 29.12 2.34 -19.19
CA ALA A 824 30.28 1.52 -18.86
C ALA A 824 30.83 1.79 -17.45
N VAL A 825 31.44 0.76 -16.85
CA VAL A 825 32.08 0.85 -15.53
C VAL A 825 33.12 1.98 -15.52
N GLY A 826 33.01 2.89 -14.55
CA GLY A 826 33.85 4.10 -14.48
C GLY A 826 33.18 5.39 -14.97
N LYS A 827 32.15 5.31 -15.84
CA LYS A 827 31.38 6.48 -16.34
C LYS A 827 30.77 7.26 -15.17
N LYS A 828 30.78 8.60 -15.27
CA LYS A 828 30.09 9.51 -14.34
C LYS A 828 28.64 9.70 -14.80
N VAL A 829 27.68 9.60 -13.89
CA VAL A 829 26.24 9.83 -14.14
C VAL A 829 25.62 10.69 -13.01
N LYS A 830 24.39 11.22 -13.17
CA LYS A 830 23.82 12.29 -12.33
C LYS A 830 22.33 12.10 -12.06
N ASP A 831 21.83 12.53 -10.89
CA ASP A 831 20.39 12.69 -10.64
C ASP A 831 20.04 14.14 -10.22
N ARG A 832 18.82 14.41 -9.73
CA ARG A 832 18.39 15.75 -9.24
C ARG A 832 19.12 16.24 -7.95
N LYS A 833 19.93 15.39 -7.29
CA LYS A 833 20.50 15.57 -5.94
C LYS A 833 22.03 15.31 -5.88
N TYR A 834 22.54 14.31 -6.59
CA TYR A 834 23.89 13.75 -6.45
C TYR A 834 24.58 13.51 -7.81
N PHE A 835 25.91 13.30 -7.73
CA PHE A 835 26.72 12.73 -8.80
C PHE A 835 27.18 11.33 -8.42
N TYR A 836 27.21 10.42 -9.38
CA TYR A 836 27.62 9.02 -9.22
C TYR A 836 28.72 8.61 -10.21
N ARG A 837 29.35 7.47 -9.93
CA ARG A 837 30.19 6.70 -10.86
C ARG A 837 29.64 5.28 -10.93
N VAL A 838 29.51 4.72 -12.13
CA VAL A 838 29.15 3.31 -12.33
C VAL A 838 30.27 2.39 -11.83
N THR A 839 29.92 1.41 -10.99
CA THR A 839 30.85 0.37 -10.49
C THR A 839 30.50 -1.04 -10.94
N LYS A 840 29.29 -1.24 -11.47
CA LYS A 840 28.89 -2.39 -12.29
C LYS A 840 27.89 -1.87 -13.31
N ALA A 841 28.07 -2.18 -14.59
CA ALA A 841 27.05 -1.89 -15.60
C ALA A 841 25.74 -2.60 -15.22
N GLY A 842 24.62 -1.96 -15.54
CA GLY A 842 23.31 -2.61 -15.57
C GLY A 842 22.91 -2.92 -17.01
N SER A 843 21.71 -3.46 -17.19
CA SER A 843 21.08 -3.68 -18.48
C SER A 843 19.70 -3.01 -18.54
N PHE A 844 19.22 -2.72 -19.75
CA PHE A 844 17.94 -2.03 -19.97
C PHE A 844 16.73 -2.94 -19.73
N ASP A 845 16.83 -4.22 -20.09
CA ASP A 845 15.87 -5.29 -19.75
C ASP A 845 15.71 -5.58 -18.24
N GLY A 846 16.49 -4.89 -17.38
CA GLY A 846 16.48 -5.07 -15.94
C GLY A 846 17.13 -6.36 -15.41
N SER A 847 17.53 -7.30 -16.27
CA SER A 847 18.12 -8.60 -15.85
C SER A 847 19.40 -8.43 -15.04
N ILE A 848 20.21 -7.42 -15.38
CA ILE A 848 21.40 -7.00 -14.63
C ILE A 848 21.11 -5.66 -13.94
N VAL A 849 20.76 -5.71 -12.66
CA VAL A 849 20.74 -4.49 -11.83
C VAL A 849 22.19 -4.01 -11.59
N GLY A 850 22.48 -2.78 -12.04
CA GLY A 850 23.81 -2.18 -11.96
C GLY A 850 24.19 -1.69 -10.56
N GLU A 851 25.45 -1.26 -10.39
CA GLU A 851 25.94 -0.66 -9.14
C GLU A 851 26.52 0.74 -9.32
N LEU A 852 26.29 1.60 -8.31
CA LEU A 852 26.78 2.98 -8.26
C LEU A 852 27.61 3.28 -7.00
N GLN A 853 28.63 4.12 -7.21
CA GLN A 853 29.33 4.87 -6.17
C GLN A 853 28.85 6.33 -6.16
N VAL A 854 28.39 6.86 -5.02
CA VAL A 854 28.12 8.30 -4.90
C VAL A 854 29.45 9.06 -4.85
N ILE A 855 29.71 9.94 -5.82
CA ILE A 855 30.96 10.71 -5.91
C ILE A 855 30.80 12.19 -5.54
N GLY A 856 29.58 12.73 -5.46
CA GLY A 856 29.38 14.09 -5.00
C GLY A 856 27.93 14.54 -4.80
N LEU A 857 27.77 15.78 -4.32
CA LEU A 857 26.48 16.47 -4.18
C LEU A 857 26.28 17.44 -5.37
N ARG A 858 25.16 17.30 -6.08
CA ARG A 858 24.74 18.26 -7.13
C ARG A 858 23.97 19.42 -6.52
N ARG A 859 22.92 19.14 -5.72
CA ARG A 859 22.07 20.18 -5.09
C ARG A 859 22.74 20.75 -3.84
N LYS A 860 23.59 21.77 -4.03
CA LYS A 860 24.35 22.49 -2.97
C LYS A 860 23.49 23.06 -1.84
N SER A 861 22.18 23.25 -2.05
CA SER A 861 21.23 23.78 -1.04
C SER A 861 20.80 22.76 0.03
N LEU A 862 21.04 21.46 -0.14
CA LEU A 862 20.55 20.43 0.79
C LEU A 862 21.10 20.56 2.22
N THR A 863 20.20 20.49 3.19
CA THR A 863 20.47 20.47 4.64
C THR A 863 20.59 19.05 5.21
N GLN A 864 20.19 18.02 4.46
CA GLN A 864 20.29 16.61 4.83
C GLN A 864 20.74 15.78 3.64
N ILE A 865 21.62 14.81 3.89
CA ILE A 865 22.01 13.77 2.91
C ILE A 865 21.23 12.50 3.25
N LYS A 866 20.37 12.04 2.34
CA LYS A 866 19.64 10.76 2.41
C LYS A 866 20.07 9.94 1.19
N ILE A 867 21.04 9.04 1.36
CA ILE A 867 21.52 8.16 0.28
C ILE A 867 20.60 6.93 0.27
N ALA A 868 19.90 6.75 -0.85
CA ALA A 868 18.85 5.76 -1.04
C ALA A 868 19.37 4.32 -1.23
N ALA A 869 18.45 3.38 -1.40
CA ALA A 869 18.72 1.95 -1.61
C ALA A 869 18.86 1.57 -3.09
N LYS A 870 17.94 2.11 -3.92
CA LYS A 870 17.85 1.97 -5.37
C LYS A 870 17.77 3.36 -6.01
N GLY A 871 17.94 3.44 -7.31
CA GLY A 871 17.51 4.55 -8.14
C GLY A 871 17.66 4.20 -9.63
N THR A 872 16.73 4.65 -10.46
CA THR A 872 16.87 4.59 -11.92
C THR A 872 17.74 5.75 -12.38
N ILE A 873 18.66 5.49 -13.31
CA ILE A 873 19.44 6.52 -14.00
C ILE A 873 19.49 6.12 -15.47
N ASP A 874 19.03 7.01 -16.35
CA ASP A 874 19.06 6.85 -17.80
C ASP A 874 18.43 5.48 -18.21
N GLY A 875 17.16 5.28 -17.84
CA GLY A 875 16.39 4.03 -17.97
C GLY A 875 16.80 2.88 -17.04
N ILE A 876 18.10 2.75 -16.72
CA ILE A 876 18.66 1.56 -16.08
C ILE A 876 18.48 1.55 -14.55
N ASN A 877 18.13 0.38 -14.03
CA ASN A 877 18.00 0.10 -12.60
C ASN A 877 19.38 -0.03 -11.90
N TYR A 878 19.67 0.83 -10.91
CA TYR A 878 20.92 0.81 -10.15
C TYR A 878 20.75 0.67 -8.63
N ARG A 879 21.73 0.02 -7.98
CA ARG A 879 21.91 -0.06 -6.52
C ARG A 879 23.09 0.81 -6.08
N VAL A 880 22.91 1.65 -5.06
CA VAL A 880 24.01 2.46 -4.51
C VAL A 880 24.78 1.65 -3.47
N THR A 881 25.96 1.14 -3.84
CA THR A 881 26.74 0.19 -3.01
C THR A 881 27.98 0.79 -2.37
N SER A 882 28.42 1.99 -2.78
CA SER A 882 29.53 2.69 -2.12
C SER A 882 29.43 4.23 -2.13
N ILE A 883 30.20 4.87 -1.27
CA ILE A 883 30.44 6.32 -1.26
C ILE A 883 31.92 6.56 -1.58
N GLY A 884 32.19 7.44 -2.54
CA GLY A 884 33.53 7.78 -3.01
C GLY A 884 34.37 8.55 -1.99
N ALA A 885 35.67 8.71 -2.30
CA ALA A 885 36.55 9.55 -1.50
C ALA A 885 36.21 11.04 -1.69
N ASN A 886 36.31 11.83 -0.62
CA ASN A 886 35.97 13.27 -0.58
C ASN A 886 34.53 13.67 -0.97
N ALA A 887 33.61 12.75 -1.28
CA ALA A 887 32.33 13.05 -1.97
C ALA A 887 31.49 14.22 -1.41
N PHE A 888 31.43 14.37 -0.09
CA PHE A 888 30.69 15.45 0.58
C PHE A 888 31.60 16.41 1.38
N LYS A 889 32.92 16.30 1.20
CA LYS A 889 33.94 17.05 1.95
C LYS A 889 33.67 18.56 1.93
N GLY A 890 33.64 19.17 3.10
CA GLY A 890 33.55 20.62 3.27
C GLY A 890 32.16 21.25 3.13
N ASN A 891 31.08 20.45 3.01
CA ASN A 891 29.74 21.03 2.90
C ASN A 891 29.37 21.87 4.15
N LYS A 892 28.97 23.13 3.91
CA LYS A 892 28.69 24.14 4.95
C LYS A 892 27.24 24.13 5.45
N LYS A 893 26.30 23.44 4.78
CA LYS A 893 24.85 23.47 5.07
C LYS A 893 24.32 22.19 5.75
N VAL A 894 24.84 21.01 5.40
CA VAL A 894 24.29 19.71 5.85
C VAL A 894 24.42 19.51 7.37
N THR A 895 23.30 19.16 8.02
CA THR A 895 23.17 18.90 9.47
C THR A 895 23.06 17.41 9.81
N SER A 896 22.61 16.57 8.87
CA SER A 896 22.47 15.13 9.09
C SER A 896 22.75 14.27 7.85
N VAL A 897 23.22 13.04 8.09
CA VAL A 897 23.52 12.04 7.06
C VAL A 897 22.82 10.72 7.37
N TYR A 898 22.11 10.16 6.40
CA TYR A 898 21.55 8.82 6.40
C TYR A 898 22.10 8.02 5.22
N VAL A 899 22.56 6.79 5.51
CA VAL A 899 23.09 5.84 4.53
C VAL A 899 22.27 4.55 4.55
N SER A 900 21.75 4.12 3.39
CA SER A 900 20.87 2.95 3.25
C SER A 900 21.53 1.59 3.57
N ARG A 901 20.71 0.52 3.55
CA ARG A 901 21.15 -0.85 3.89
C ARG A 901 22.14 -1.47 2.89
N TYR A 902 22.23 -0.98 1.65
CA TYR A 902 23.04 -1.58 0.59
C TYR A 902 24.47 -1.04 0.47
N VAL A 903 24.77 0.13 1.05
CA VAL A 903 26.12 0.72 0.99
C VAL A 903 27.10 -0.10 1.83
N THR A 904 28.07 -0.74 1.17
CA THR A 904 29.07 -1.62 1.78
C THR A 904 30.38 -0.91 2.15
N LYS A 905 30.68 0.24 1.54
CA LYS A 905 31.99 0.92 1.65
C LYS A 905 31.83 2.45 1.63
N ILE A 906 32.51 3.14 2.55
CA ILE A 906 32.64 4.60 2.57
C ILE A 906 34.10 4.98 2.35
N GLY A 907 34.37 5.84 1.37
CA GLY A 907 35.71 6.28 0.95
C GLY A 907 36.43 7.20 1.94
N ASN A 908 37.72 7.42 1.71
CA ASN A 908 38.55 8.30 2.54
C ASN A 908 38.06 9.75 2.48
N LYS A 909 38.07 10.48 3.60
CA LYS A 909 37.64 11.89 3.70
C LYS A 909 36.21 12.18 3.21
N ALA A 910 35.35 11.17 3.02
CA ALA A 910 34.07 11.29 2.31
C ALA A 910 33.08 12.32 2.89
N PHE A 911 33.15 12.58 4.21
CA PHE A 911 32.35 13.57 4.91
C PHE A 911 33.24 14.51 5.76
N ALA A 912 34.50 14.76 5.36
CA ALA A 912 35.40 15.54 6.20
C ALA A 912 35.12 17.05 6.15
N ASN A 913 35.36 17.78 7.24
CA ASN A 913 35.17 19.23 7.38
C ASN A 913 33.71 19.70 7.24
N MET A 914 32.75 18.87 7.68
CA MET A 914 31.31 19.16 7.64
C MET A 914 30.89 20.08 8.80
N LYS A 915 31.07 21.41 8.64
CA LYS A 915 30.94 22.41 9.72
C LYS A 915 29.58 22.40 10.47
N LYS A 916 28.49 21.91 9.86
CA LYS A 916 27.14 21.86 10.49
C LYS A 916 26.64 20.44 10.86
N LEU A 917 27.37 19.37 10.54
CA LEU A 917 26.91 17.99 10.73
C LEU A 917 26.79 17.62 12.22
N LYS A 918 25.58 17.25 12.66
CA LYS A 918 25.23 16.87 14.05
C LYS A 918 25.05 15.36 14.26
N LYS A 919 24.45 14.66 13.29
CA LYS A 919 23.93 13.28 13.40
C LYS A 919 24.23 12.44 12.14
N VAL A 920 24.76 11.24 12.31
CA VAL A 920 25.05 10.28 11.21
C VAL A 920 24.38 8.93 11.52
N THR A 921 23.71 8.35 10.53
CA THR A 921 23.13 6.99 10.59
C THR A 921 23.68 6.14 9.46
N LEU A 922 24.39 5.06 9.82
CA LEU A 922 25.02 4.13 8.89
C LEU A 922 24.23 2.81 8.82
N GLY A 923 23.84 2.41 7.61
CA GLY A 923 22.98 1.25 7.34
C GLY A 923 23.59 -0.12 7.64
N SER A 924 22.77 -1.17 7.50
CA SER A 924 23.05 -2.52 7.99
C SER A 924 24.04 -3.36 7.14
N GLY A 925 24.27 -3.02 5.88
CA GLY A 925 25.21 -3.72 4.99
C GLY A 925 26.66 -3.22 5.05
N LEU A 926 26.97 -2.16 5.80
CA LEU A 926 28.27 -1.49 5.78
C LEU A 926 29.42 -2.41 6.25
N LYS A 927 30.35 -2.72 5.35
CA LYS A 927 31.54 -3.59 5.56
C LYS A 927 32.81 -2.80 5.89
N LYS A 928 33.00 -1.58 5.35
CA LYS A 928 34.25 -0.80 5.47
C LYS A 928 34.03 0.72 5.58
N ILE A 929 34.63 1.34 6.60
CA ILE A 929 34.73 2.81 6.75
C ILE A 929 36.17 3.22 6.44
N GLY A 930 36.38 4.21 5.58
CA GLY A 930 37.69 4.73 5.18
C GLY A 930 38.45 5.48 6.30
N SER A 931 39.58 6.07 5.93
CA SER A 931 40.39 6.94 6.80
C SER A 931 39.91 8.39 6.74
N ASN A 932 40.01 9.12 7.84
CA ASN A 932 39.60 10.54 7.97
C ASN A 932 38.15 10.87 7.54
N VAL A 933 37.21 9.91 7.57
CA VAL A 933 35.87 10.07 6.97
C VAL A 933 35.10 11.27 7.51
N PHE A 934 35.08 11.46 8.82
CA PHE A 934 34.43 12.56 9.55
C PHE A 934 35.47 13.45 10.26
N ALA A 935 36.63 13.65 9.61
CA ALA A 935 37.71 14.43 10.21
C ALA A 935 37.42 15.94 10.18
N LYS A 936 37.68 16.63 11.30
CA LYS A 936 37.36 18.05 11.55
C LYS A 936 35.85 18.39 11.66
N ASP A 937 34.96 17.41 11.79
CA ASP A 937 33.51 17.66 11.93
C ASP A 937 33.12 18.11 13.35
N LYS A 938 33.48 19.36 13.70
CA LYS A 938 33.40 19.90 15.08
C LYS A 938 32.02 19.84 15.76
N LYS A 939 30.91 19.65 15.01
CA LYS A 939 29.54 19.57 15.55
C LYS A 939 28.96 18.15 15.65
N LEU A 940 29.68 17.12 15.20
CA LEU A 940 29.18 15.73 15.17
C LEU A 940 29.12 15.13 16.58
N LYS A 941 27.90 15.01 17.14
CA LYS A 941 27.66 14.43 18.47
C LYS A 941 27.27 12.95 18.42
N ASN A 942 26.48 12.53 17.43
CA ASN A 942 25.81 11.23 17.41
C ASN A 942 26.08 10.42 16.14
N VAL A 943 26.56 9.18 16.29
CA VAL A 943 26.76 8.22 15.19
C VAL A 943 26.04 6.91 15.50
N VAL A 944 25.10 6.49 14.65
CA VAL A 944 24.40 5.21 14.75
C VAL A 944 24.99 4.24 13.73
N ILE A 945 25.46 3.07 14.15
CA ILE A 945 25.97 2.02 13.27
C ILE A 945 25.01 0.82 13.32
N LYS A 946 24.16 0.66 12.30
CA LYS A 946 23.21 -0.47 12.21
C LYS A 946 23.85 -1.77 11.67
N SER A 947 25.05 -1.70 11.08
CA SER A 947 25.72 -2.87 10.50
C SER A 947 26.17 -3.88 11.55
N LYS A 948 25.76 -5.15 11.38
CA LYS A 948 26.37 -6.32 12.04
C LYS A 948 27.59 -6.87 11.25
N LYS A 949 27.86 -6.33 10.04
CA LYS A 949 28.82 -6.84 9.03
C LYS A 949 30.09 -5.99 8.87
N LEU A 950 30.31 -4.97 9.70
CA LEU A 950 31.48 -4.07 9.63
C LEU A 950 32.79 -4.80 9.97
N LYS A 951 33.74 -4.81 9.02
CA LYS A 951 35.06 -5.46 9.14
C LYS A 951 36.21 -4.50 9.46
N LYS A 952 36.22 -3.26 8.93
CA LYS A 952 37.36 -2.31 9.07
C LYS A 952 36.90 -0.85 9.20
N ILE A 953 37.57 -0.09 10.07
CA ILE A 953 37.48 1.37 10.23
C ILE A 953 38.89 1.94 9.97
N GLY A 954 39.01 3.02 9.20
CA GLY A 954 40.30 3.62 8.83
C GLY A 954 40.91 4.55 9.89
N LYS A 955 42.20 4.84 9.74
CA LYS A 955 42.98 5.71 10.64
C LYS A 955 42.35 7.11 10.68
N LYS A 956 42.16 7.67 11.88
CA LYS A 956 41.52 8.97 12.14
C LYS A 956 40.08 9.11 11.59
N ALA A 957 39.35 8.01 11.33
CA ALA A 957 38.02 8.04 10.71
C ALA A 957 37.00 8.99 11.39
N PHE A 958 37.08 9.13 12.72
CA PHE A 958 36.21 9.96 13.53
C PHE A 958 37.00 11.05 14.30
N ALA A 959 38.04 11.62 13.68
CA ALA A 959 38.87 12.68 14.28
C ALA A 959 38.20 14.07 14.22
N THR A 960 37.13 14.24 15.00
CA THR A 960 36.31 15.47 15.07
C THR A 960 36.88 16.55 16.01
N GLY A 961 37.62 16.14 17.03
CA GLY A 961 38.06 17.00 18.14
C GLY A 961 37.01 17.17 19.26
N LYS A 962 35.91 16.40 19.26
CA LYS A 962 34.89 16.40 20.31
C LYS A 962 34.40 14.96 20.61
N LYS A 963 33.84 14.74 21.81
CA LYS A 963 33.37 13.43 22.30
C LYS A 963 32.13 12.97 21.53
N ILE A 964 32.21 11.84 20.82
CA ILE A 964 31.13 11.27 20.01
C ILE A 964 30.39 10.18 20.79
N THR A 965 29.05 10.15 20.73
CA THR A 965 28.26 8.99 21.18
C THR A 965 27.98 8.06 20.01
N PHE A 966 28.42 6.81 20.11
CA PHE A 966 28.11 5.73 19.18
C PHE A 966 26.96 4.87 19.72
N LYS A 967 25.89 4.66 18.94
CA LYS A 967 24.89 3.60 19.19
C LYS A 967 25.22 2.40 18.30
N LEU A 968 25.52 1.24 18.91
CA LEU A 968 26.04 0.05 18.23
C LEU A 968 25.09 -1.17 18.39
N PRO A 969 25.20 -2.24 17.58
CA PRO A 969 24.42 -3.46 17.78
C PRO A 969 24.94 -4.23 19.01
N LYS A 970 24.05 -4.65 19.94
CA LYS A 970 24.39 -5.36 21.20
C LYS A 970 25.46 -6.44 20.97
N SER A 971 25.22 -7.37 20.03
CA SER A 971 26.11 -8.50 19.70
C SER A 971 27.41 -8.17 18.93
N LYS A 972 27.72 -6.89 18.67
CA LYS A 972 29.01 -6.45 18.08
C LYS A 972 29.67 -5.28 18.84
N LYS A 973 29.06 -4.80 19.93
CA LYS A 973 29.51 -3.66 20.77
C LYS A 973 31.01 -3.71 21.11
N ASN A 974 31.49 -4.83 21.66
CA ASN A 974 32.89 -4.98 22.08
C ASN A 974 33.87 -5.04 20.89
N LYS A 975 33.53 -5.79 19.82
CA LYS A 975 34.35 -5.85 18.59
C LYS A 975 34.50 -4.49 17.93
N TYR A 976 33.44 -3.68 17.92
CA TYR A 976 33.45 -2.34 17.33
C TYR A 976 34.11 -1.30 18.23
N LYS A 977 34.03 -1.42 19.57
CA LYS A 977 34.85 -0.63 20.52
C LYS A 977 36.34 -0.84 20.23
N LYS A 978 36.81 -2.09 20.06
CA LYS A 978 38.20 -2.40 19.67
C LYS A 978 38.58 -1.79 18.29
N LEU A 979 37.68 -1.83 17.29
CA LEU A 979 37.93 -1.18 15.98
C LEU A 979 38.02 0.36 16.06
N LEU A 980 37.20 1.01 16.89
CA LEU A 980 37.25 2.48 17.07
C LEU A 980 38.57 2.93 17.73
N ILE A 981 39.08 2.15 18.68
CA ILE A 981 40.39 2.37 19.32
C ILE A 981 41.51 2.19 18.28
N LYS A 982 41.53 1.07 17.52
CA LYS A 982 42.54 0.83 16.46
C LYS A 982 42.50 1.89 15.34
N ALA A 983 41.35 2.52 15.11
CA ALA A 983 41.19 3.69 14.23
C ALA A 983 41.77 5.02 14.79
N LYS A 984 42.33 5.02 16.02
CA LYS A 984 42.78 6.19 16.78
C LYS A 984 41.66 7.22 17.06
N THR A 985 40.47 6.75 17.43
CA THR A 985 39.34 7.58 17.89
C THR A 985 39.54 7.98 19.36
N ARG A 986 40.05 9.20 19.63
CA ARG A 986 40.54 9.59 20.96
C ARG A 986 39.47 9.81 22.04
N SER A 987 38.24 10.21 21.70
CA SER A 987 37.20 10.53 22.72
C SER A 987 35.81 10.12 22.24
N PHE A 988 35.20 9.14 22.92
CA PHE A 988 33.86 8.64 22.57
C PHE A 988 33.15 7.95 23.75
N ARG A 989 31.81 7.88 23.68
CA ARG A 989 30.95 7.01 24.51
C ARG A 989 30.30 5.96 23.59
N VAL A 990 30.09 4.75 24.11
CA VAL A 990 29.32 3.70 23.42
C VAL A 990 28.04 3.42 24.20
N LYS A 991 26.89 3.49 23.52
CA LYS A 991 25.62 2.91 23.96
C LYS A 991 25.42 1.60 23.19
#